data_AF-A0A8C6SQT2-F1
#
_entry.id   AF-A0A8C6SQT2-F1
#
_cell.length_a   1.000
_cell.length_b   1.000
_cell.length_c   1.000
_cell.angle_alpha   90.00
_cell.angle_beta   90.00
_cell.angle_gamma   90.00
#
_symmetry.space_group_name_H-M   'P 1'
#
loop_
_entity.id
_entity.type
_entity.pdbx_description
1 polymer ?
#
loop_
_entity_poly.entity_id
_entity_poly.type
_entity_poly.pdbx_seq_one_letter_code
_entity_poly.pdbx_strand_id
1 'polypeptide(L)'
;MSEGEMAQLMEEVEEKKKLIANIRNKPWRMGRRLTNLKEAQEFVDKFEGALGKGKGRKWYAFKVMMTKKWIKFQRDFENFRTSCIPWESRIKDVESHFGSSVASYFIFLRWMYGLNMVLFGFTFGLVVIPEVLMGLPYGSIPRKTVPTDEQATAQDYSVLMDFDGYCKYSIMFYGYYNSQRTIGLLKYRLPLSYLMVGIGTFGYSLMVVIRTMAKNADVGGGDGEEGEFTFAWKMFTSWDYLIGNSETADNKYASITTSFKESIVDEQENQKDENIHLRRFLRVLANFMITCSLGGSGYLIYFVVKRSQEFANRDDLSWYEKNELELIMSLLGLICPPLFETIAELEDYHPRIALKWQLGRIFALFLGNLYTFLFALFDEVNNKLEEEQSIKNASIWAMKEYYANFSRLINDTETAVGIEFVKLTVSDIQVTYLTILIGDFARAVIVRFLNYCWCWDLEAGFPSYGEFDISGNVLGLVFNQGMIWMGAFFAPGLVGINLLRLLTSMYYQCWAVMATNVPHERVFKASKSNNFYMGLLLLILFLSLLPVVYTIMTMPPSFDCGPFSGKEKMFDVIMETIDLDLPAFMGTLFSYAAILYMRFLLFSRLAIYYLNSVSEAYMNSNMELKKKMQMARDEEKNRRNNTNSTNQVMKDLEDLMPNRSLAPPAPRQKPEPVSKPTKSKSKGVNLEKDVTLASPNPNRGGPLTRHRGPEAEGPHLDDHLQQTPHSSYG
;
A
#
# COMPACT_ATOMS: atom_id res chain seq x y z
N MET A 1 47.84 21.39 42.19
CA MET A 1 47.21 22.62 41.69
C MET A 1 46.69 23.37 42.87
N SER A 2 47.07 24.64 43.00
CA SER A 2 46.40 25.55 43.91
C SER A 2 44.92 25.68 43.51
N GLU A 3 44.03 26.08 44.42
CA GLU A 3 42.61 26.25 44.09
C GLU A 3 42.39 27.31 42.99
N GLY A 4 43.28 28.31 42.89
CA GLY A 4 43.25 29.32 41.83
C GLY A 4 43.61 28.77 40.44
N GLU A 5 44.63 27.92 40.33
CA GLU A 5 45.00 27.27 39.06
C GLU A 5 43.89 26.34 38.55
N MET A 6 43.18 25.69 39.47
CA MET A 6 42.08 24.79 39.13
C MET A 6 40.86 25.54 38.58
N ALA A 7 40.58 26.74 39.11
CA ALA A 7 39.49 27.60 38.64
C ALA A 7 39.76 28.13 37.22
N GLN A 8 40.99 28.59 36.95
CA GLN A 8 41.40 29.05 35.61
C GLN A 8 41.30 27.93 34.56
N LEU A 9 41.76 26.73 34.90
CA LEU A 9 41.62 25.56 34.03
C LEU A 9 40.17 25.16 33.75
N MET A 10 39.26 25.37 34.71
CA MET A 10 37.84 25.11 34.54
C MET A 10 37.19 26.12 33.58
N GLU A 11 37.56 27.39 33.69
CA GLU A 11 37.11 28.46 32.79
C GLU A 11 37.58 28.22 31.34
N GLU A 12 38.85 27.88 31.15
CA GLU A 12 39.40 27.54 29.81
C GLU A 12 38.70 26.33 29.17
N VAL A 13 38.39 25.30 29.95
CA VAL A 13 37.63 24.13 29.45
C VAL A 13 36.22 24.54 29.04
N GLU A 14 35.58 25.43 29.80
CA GLU A 14 34.23 25.90 29.49
C GLU A 14 34.20 26.79 28.24
N GLU A 15 35.22 27.62 28.04
CA GLU A 15 35.42 28.39 26.80
C GLU A 15 35.62 27.48 25.58
N LYS A 16 36.45 26.44 25.69
CA LYS A 16 36.65 25.47 24.61
C LYS A 16 35.38 24.69 24.30
N LYS A 17 34.55 24.36 25.31
CA LYS A 17 33.21 23.78 25.10
C LYS A 17 32.26 24.74 24.38
N LYS A 18 32.22 26.02 24.76
CA LYS A 18 31.45 27.06 24.06
C LYS A 18 31.93 27.22 22.62
N LEU A 19 33.24 27.13 22.38
CA LEU A 19 33.81 27.16 21.04
C LEU A 19 33.35 25.96 20.19
N ILE A 20 33.40 24.73 20.74
CA ILE A 20 32.92 23.51 20.06
C ILE A 20 31.44 23.63 19.70
N ALA A 21 30.60 24.11 20.64
CA ALA A 21 29.17 24.29 20.42
C ALA A 21 28.87 25.33 19.31
N ASN A 22 29.61 26.45 19.30
CA ASN A 22 29.39 27.55 18.36
C ASN A 22 30.20 27.46 17.06
N ILE A 23 31.07 26.45 16.89
CA ILE A 23 31.98 26.39 15.73
C ILE A 23 31.23 26.25 14.39
N ARG A 24 30.05 25.61 14.39
CA ARG A 24 29.20 25.49 13.20
C ARG A 24 28.70 26.83 12.70
N ASN A 25 28.49 27.79 13.61
CA ASN A 25 27.95 29.11 13.32
C ASN A 25 29.03 30.13 12.95
N LYS A 26 30.32 29.80 13.10
CA LYS A 26 31.42 30.71 12.75
C LYS A 26 31.67 30.72 11.24
N PRO A 27 31.86 31.88 10.58
CA PRO A 27 32.08 31.99 9.14
C PRO A 27 33.52 31.65 8.73
N TRP A 28 34.05 30.50 9.16
CA TRP A 28 35.40 30.04 8.83
C TRP A 28 35.39 29.01 7.70
N ARG A 29 36.50 28.87 6.95
CA ARG A 29 36.68 27.76 5.98
C ARG A 29 36.74 26.41 6.71
N MET A 30 36.25 25.33 6.08
CA MET A 30 36.10 24.02 6.75
C MET A 30 37.41 23.46 7.31
N GLY A 31 38.53 23.59 6.58
CA GLY A 31 39.83 23.13 7.06
C GLY A 31 40.26 23.77 8.38
N ARG A 32 39.98 25.07 8.57
CA ARG A 32 40.26 25.82 9.80
C ARG A 32 39.28 25.48 10.92
N ARG A 33 38.01 25.18 10.59
CA ARG A 33 37.04 24.69 11.59
C ARG A 33 37.47 23.34 12.15
N LEU A 34 37.94 22.44 11.28
CA LEU A 34 38.32 21.08 11.67
C LEU A 34 39.55 21.04 12.58
N THR A 35 40.55 21.88 12.30
CA THR A 35 41.76 22.03 13.16
C THR A 35 41.39 22.60 14.52
N ASN A 36 40.68 23.73 14.55
CA ASN A 36 40.25 24.35 15.82
C ASN A 36 39.30 23.45 16.63
N LEU A 37 38.45 22.66 15.98
CA LEU A 37 37.56 21.70 16.64
C LEU A 37 38.35 20.55 17.24
N LYS A 38 39.34 19.99 16.52
CA LYS A 38 40.22 18.94 17.03
C LYS A 38 41.03 19.42 18.22
N GLU A 39 41.67 20.59 18.13
CA GLU A 39 42.43 21.17 19.24
C GLU A 39 41.56 21.44 20.47
N ALA A 40 40.35 21.96 20.27
CA ALA A 40 39.41 22.19 21.37
C ALA A 40 38.91 20.88 21.98
N GLN A 41 38.65 19.84 21.17
CA GLN A 41 38.27 18.51 21.65
C GLN A 41 39.41 17.83 22.42
N GLU A 42 40.63 17.84 21.89
CA GLU A 42 41.80 17.27 22.57
C GLU A 42 42.09 17.98 23.89
N PHE A 43 41.93 19.31 23.93
CA PHE A 43 42.08 20.08 25.16
C PHE A 43 41.00 19.72 26.19
N VAL A 44 39.73 19.70 25.78
CA VAL A 44 38.63 19.32 26.66
C VAL A 44 38.79 17.88 27.14
N ASP A 45 39.08 16.91 26.28
CA ASP A 45 39.28 15.51 26.67
C ASP A 45 40.45 15.33 27.66
N LYS A 46 41.54 16.09 27.49
CA LYS A 46 42.72 16.04 28.35
C LYS A 46 42.46 16.64 29.73
N PHE A 47 41.73 17.75 29.82
CA PHE A 47 41.55 18.50 31.07
C PHE A 47 40.22 18.20 31.78
N GLU A 48 39.14 17.90 31.07
CA GLU A 48 37.86 17.45 31.65
C GLU A 48 38.05 16.13 32.43
N GLY A 49 38.92 15.24 31.92
CA GLY A 49 39.30 14.01 32.61
C GLY A 49 40.18 14.22 33.85
N ALA A 50 40.83 15.38 33.99
CA ALA A 50 41.74 15.73 35.09
C ALA A 50 41.05 16.56 36.20
N LEU A 51 40.03 17.36 35.85
CA LEU A 51 39.24 18.19 36.78
C LEU A 51 38.23 17.41 37.64
N GLY A 52 37.94 16.14 37.30
CA GLY A 52 37.07 15.26 38.10
C GLY A 52 37.72 14.78 39.41
N LYS A 53 37.61 15.58 40.48
CA LYS A 53 38.04 15.24 41.86
C LYS A 53 37.30 14.00 42.41
N GLY A 54 38.07 12.98 42.83
CA GLY A 54 37.74 11.97 43.85
C GLY A 54 36.87 10.79 43.42
N LYS A 55 37.21 9.55 43.87
CA LYS A 55 36.52 8.22 43.84
C LYS A 55 35.44 7.90 42.77
N GLY A 56 34.57 8.81 42.40
CA GLY A 56 33.67 8.77 41.24
C GLY A 56 34.35 8.88 39.87
N ARG A 57 35.66 9.15 39.74
CA ARG A 57 36.37 9.21 38.43
C ARG A 57 36.30 7.88 37.65
N LYS A 58 36.50 6.74 38.32
CA LYS A 58 36.36 5.42 37.71
C LYS A 58 34.91 5.13 37.35
N TRP A 59 33.98 5.50 38.23
CA TRP A 59 32.55 5.28 38.04
C TRP A 59 31.95 6.18 36.95
N TYR A 60 32.40 7.44 36.84
CA TYR A 60 31.99 8.39 35.81
C TYR A 60 32.61 8.03 34.46
N ALA A 61 33.90 7.69 34.40
CA ALA A 61 34.53 7.19 33.17
C ALA A 61 33.91 5.85 32.71
N PHE A 62 33.62 4.95 33.64
CA PHE A 62 32.88 3.72 33.37
C PHE A 62 31.46 4.01 32.89
N LYS A 63 30.73 4.92 33.55
CA LYS A 63 29.40 5.37 33.14
C LYS A 63 29.43 5.93 31.72
N VAL A 64 30.31 6.89 31.42
CA VAL A 64 30.46 7.48 30.07
C VAL A 64 30.88 6.44 29.03
N MET A 65 31.79 5.51 29.36
CA MET A 65 32.14 4.41 28.46
C MET A 65 30.96 3.47 28.20
N MET A 66 30.17 3.16 29.23
CA MET A 66 28.96 2.33 29.10
C MET A 66 27.89 3.08 28.31
N THR A 67 27.70 4.39 28.49
CA THR A 67 26.78 5.19 27.66
C THR A 67 27.25 5.23 26.20
N LYS A 68 28.55 5.41 25.93
CA LYS A 68 29.10 5.37 24.57
C LYS A 68 28.91 3.99 23.93
N LYS A 69 29.16 2.90 24.68
CA LYS A 69 28.90 1.53 24.22
C LYS A 69 27.42 1.27 23.98
N TRP A 70 26.54 1.80 24.83
CA TRP A 70 25.09 1.68 24.70
C TRP A 70 24.58 2.42 23.46
N ILE A 71 25.04 3.66 23.24
CA ILE A 71 24.71 4.43 22.03
C ILE A 71 25.23 3.72 20.78
N LYS A 72 26.47 3.18 20.82
CA LYS A 72 27.02 2.41 19.70
C LYS A 72 26.21 1.14 19.46
N PHE A 73 25.85 0.40 20.50
CA PHE A 73 25.01 -0.79 20.41
C PHE A 73 23.62 -0.45 19.88
N GLN A 74 22.99 0.63 20.33
CA GLN A 74 21.71 1.10 19.78
C GLN A 74 21.82 1.42 18.29
N ARG A 75 22.90 2.10 17.86
CA ARG A 75 23.13 2.39 16.45
C ARG A 75 23.41 1.14 15.63
N ASP A 76 24.22 0.22 16.15
CA ASP A 76 24.51 -1.06 15.48
C ASP A 76 23.26 -1.94 15.42
N PHE A 77 22.40 -1.89 16.44
CA PHE A 77 21.09 -2.54 16.46
C PHE A 77 20.10 -1.90 15.48
N GLU A 78 20.09 -0.57 15.34
CA GLU A 78 19.30 0.14 14.32
C GLU A 78 19.78 -0.20 12.90
N ASN A 79 21.09 -0.24 12.69
CA ASN A 79 21.68 -0.69 11.43
C ASN A 79 21.30 -2.14 11.14
N PHE A 80 21.43 -3.05 12.11
CA PHE A 80 21.02 -4.45 11.96
C PHE A 80 19.53 -4.58 11.68
N ARG A 81 18.67 -3.87 12.42
CA ARG A 81 17.22 -3.82 12.20
C ARG A 81 16.90 -3.37 10.78
N THR A 82 17.63 -2.37 10.27
CA THR A 82 17.45 -1.83 8.92
C THR A 82 17.91 -2.84 7.87
N SER A 83 19.01 -3.56 8.09
CA SER A 83 19.46 -4.66 7.24
C SER A 83 18.54 -5.89 7.28
N CYS A 84 17.84 -6.12 8.39
CA CYS A 84 16.83 -7.17 8.52
C CYS A 84 15.49 -6.83 7.88
N ILE A 85 15.30 -5.61 7.35
CA ILE A 85 14.10 -5.29 6.55
C ILE A 85 14.22 -6.06 5.23
N PRO A 86 13.35 -7.05 5.00
CA PRO A 86 13.49 -7.89 3.82
C PRO A 86 13.23 -7.05 2.56
N TRP A 87 14.06 -7.29 1.54
CA TRP A 87 14.02 -6.66 0.21
C TRP A 87 14.20 -5.14 0.14
N GLU A 88 14.57 -4.45 1.22
CA GLU A 88 14.76 -2.98 1.20
C GLU A 88 15.76 -2.52 0.13
N SER A 89 16.88 -3.24 -0.04
CA SER A 89 17.87 -2.93 -1.09
C SER A 89 17.28 -3.11 -2.48
N ARG A 90 16.57 -4.22 -2.73
CA ARG A 90 15.99 -4.52 -4.05
C ARG A 90 14.91 -3.51 -4.44
N ILE A 91 14.08 -3.10 -3.49
CA ILE A 91 13.06 -2.07 -3.73
C ILE A 91 13.73 -0.74 -4.09
N LYS A 92 14.82 -0.36 -3.40
CA LYS A 92 15.59 0.86 -3.71
C LYS A 92 16.26 0.80 -5.08
N ASP A 93 16.77 -0.37 -5.47
CA ASP A 93 17.35 -0.57 -6.81
C ASP A 93 16.27 -0.40 -7.90
N VAL A 94 15.06 -0.93 -7.67
CA VAL A 94 13.93 -0.71 -8.59
C VAL A 94 13.47 0.76 -8.58
N GLU A 95 13.41 1.40 -7.42
CA GLU A 95 13.05 2.81 -7.27
C GLU A 95 14.02 3.74 -8.02
N SER A 96 15.32 3.43 -8.00
CA SER A 96 16.32 4.25 -8.67
C SER A 96 16.18 4.22 -10.20
N HIS A 97 15.83 3.06 -10.78
CA HIS A 97 15.71 2.86 -12.23
C HIS A 97 14.33 3.20 -12.80
N PHE A 98 13.26 2.81 -12.09
CA PHE A 98 11.87 2.90 -12.60
C PHE A 98 11.05 4.01 -11.93
N GLY A 99 11.55 4.60 -10.84
CA GLY A 99 10.90 5.69 -10.14
C GLY A 99 10.00 5.26 -8.98
N SER A 100 9.41 6.26 -8.34
CA SER A 100 8.67 6.09 -7.09
C SER A 100 7.34 5.35 -7.27
N SER A 101 6.74 5.42 -8.46
CA SER A 101 5.48 4.74 -8.80
C SER A 101 5.63 3.21 -8.77
N VAL A 102 6.65 2.67 -9.45
CA VAL A 102 6.92 1.21 -9.49
C VAL A 102 7.38 0.72 -8.11
N ALA A 103 8.19 1.51 -7.40
CA ALA A 103 8.57 1.18 -6.02
C ALA A 103 7.38 1.04 -5.08
N SER A 104 6.31 1.83 -5.27
CA SER A 104 5.10 1.75 -4.45
C SER A 104 4.40 0.39 -4.52
N TYR A 105 4.45 -0.29 -5.68
CA TYR A 105 3.96 -1.66 -5.84
C TYR A 105 4.70 -2.63 -4.93
N PHE A 106 6.04 -2.63 -4.97
CA PHE A 106 6.86 -3.54 -4.18
C PHE A 106 6.80 -3.22 -2.67
N ILE A 107 6.65 -1.95 -2.30
CA ILE A 107 6.38 -1.55 -0.91
C ILE A 107 5.04 -2.13 -0.44
N PHE A 108 4.00 -2.07 -1.29
CA PHE A 108 2.69 -2.66 -1.00
C PHE A 108 2.77 -4.20 -0.91
N LEU A 109 3.47 -4.86 -1.83
CA LEU A 109 3.71 -6.30 -1.83
C LEU A 109 4.42 -6.76 -0.54
N ARG A 110 5.47 -6.04 -0.11
CA ARG A 110 6.15 -6.30 1.16
C ARG A 110 5.22 -6.14 2.37
N TRP A 111 4.38 -5.11 2.36
CA TRP A 111 3.41 -4.89 3.43
C TRP A 111 2.37 -6.02 3.49
N MET A 112 1.87 -6.48 2.33
CA MET A 112 0.96 -7.63 2.22
C MET A 112 1.61 -8.93 2.71
N TYR A 113 2.89 -9.15 2.39
CA TYR A 113 3.67 -10.26 2.94
C TYR A 113 3.73 -10.21 4.48
N GLY A 114 4.00 -9.03 5.04
CA GLY A 114 4.01 -8.82 6.49
C GLY A 114 2.66 -9.13 7.16
N LEU A 115 1.55 -8.74 6.53
CA LEU A 115 0.20 -9.08 7.00
C LEU A 115 -0.01 -10.60 6.99
N ASN A 116 0.30 -11.28 5.88
CA ASN A 116 0.12 -12.73 5.74
C ASN A 116 1.03 -13.55 6.65
N MET A 117 2.24 -13.07 6.97
CA MET A 117 3.11 -13.72 7.95
C MET A 117 2.46 -13.79 9.34
N VAL A 118 1.76 -12.73 9.76
CA VAL A 118 1.05 -12.73 11.04
C VAL A 118 -0.19 -13.63 10.98
N LEU A 119 -0.94 -13.61 9.86
CA LEU A 119 -2.06 -14.52 9.66
C LEU A 119 -1.62 -15.98 9.73
N PHE A 120 -0.52 -16.33 9.07
CA PHE A 120 0.10 -17.64 9.14
C PHE A 120 0.51 -17.99 10.57
N GLY A 121 1.10 -17.04 11.31
CA GLY A 121 1.43 -17.23 12.72
C GLY A 121 0.22 -17.57 13.59
N PHE A 122 -0.93 -16.92 13.37
CA PHE A 122 -2.17 -17.22 14.10
C PHE A 122 -2.77 -18.57 13.70
N THR A 123 -2.91 -18.87 12.41
CA THR A 123 -3.49 -20.13 11.94
C THR A 123 -2.59 -21.32 12.26
N PHE A 124 -1.30 -21.22 11.98
CA PHE A 124 -0.37 -22.30 12.24
C PHE A 124 -0.13 -22.49 13.75
N GLY A 125 0.00 -21.40 14.50
CA GLY A 125 0.25 -21.40 15.94
C GLY A 125 -0.90 -21.95 16.79
N LEU A 126 -2.13 -21.55 16.48
CA LEU A 126 -3.29 -21.85 17.33
C LEU A 126 -4.21 -22.96 16.79
N VAL A 127 -4.09 -23.32 15.51
CA VAL A 127 -4.93 -24.36 14.90
C VAL A 127 -4.10 -25.57 14.48
N VAL A 128 -3.07 -25.36 13.66
CA VAL A 128 -2.26 -26.46 13.10
C VAL A 128 -1.39 -27.13 14.18
N ILE A 129 -0.57 -26.37 14.90
CA ILE A 129 0.39 -26.91 15.88
C ILE A 129 -0.30 -27.72 16.98
N PRO A 130 -1.39 -27.25 17.63
CA PRO A 130 -2.09 -28.04 18.63
C PRO A 130 -2.64 -29.36 18.08
N GLU A 131 -3.17 -29.36 16.85
CA GLU A 131 -3.69 -30.57 16.21
C GLU A 131 -2.56 -31.57 15.87
N VAL A 132 -1.42 -31.09 15.38
CA VAL A 132 -0.28 -31.96 15.02
C VAL A 132 0.41 -32.54 16.24
N LEU A 133 0.57 -31.76 17.33
CA LEU A 133 1.28 -32.21 18.52
C LEU A 133 0.40 -33.01 19.49
N MET A 134 -0.89 -32.67 19.59
CA MET A 134 -1.79 -33.20 20.62
C MET A 134 -2.96 -33.99 20.05
N GLY A 135 -3.23 -33.88 18.75
CA GLY A 135 -4.30 -34.60 18.06
C GLY A 135 -3.96 -36.08 17.85
N LEU A 136 -4.99 -36.83 17.47
CA LEU A 136 -4.83 -38.25 17.14
C LEU A 136 -3.98 -38.40 15.87
N PRO A 137 -3.02 -39.36 15.83
CA PRO A 137 -2.10 -39.53 14.72
C PRO A 137 -2.81 -39.93 13.43
N TYR A 138 -2.18 -39.65 12.28
CA TYR A 138 -2.65 -40.11 10.97
C TYR A 138 -2.85 -41.64 11.01
N GLY A 139 -3.97 -42.16 10.46
CA GLY A 139 -4.30 -43.59 10.60
C GLY A 139 -5.41 -43.92 11.60
N SER A 140 -5.70 -43.02 12.54
CA SER A 140 -6.54 -43.34 13.72
C SER A 140 -8.05 -43.17 13.51
N ILE A 141 -8.47 -42.29 12.60
CA ILE A 141 -9.88 -42.00 12.30
C ILE A 141 -10.07 -42.03 10.78
N PRO A 142 -11.19 -42.56 10.24
CA PRO A 142 -11.49 -42.59 8.80
C PRO A 142 -11.32 -41.24 8.09
N ARG A 143 -11.58 -40.11 8.76
CA ARG A 143 -11.38 -38.74 8.22
C ARG A 143 -9.92 -38.29 8.09
N LYS A 144 -8.95 -39.06 8.61
CA LYS A 144 -7.51 -38.78 8.54
C LYS A 144 -6.77 -39.85 7.73
N THR A 145 -7.47 -40.65 6.94
CA THR A 145 -6.89 -41.78 6.20
C THR A 145 -7.49 -41.90 4.83
N VAL A 146 -6.64 -42.08 3.82
CA VAL A 146 -7.10 -42.46 2.47
C VAL A 146 -7.77 -43.84 2.53
N PRO A 147 -8.99 -44.00 1.97
CA PRO A 147 -9.65 -45.29 1.84
C PRO A 147 -8.74 -46.31 1.16
N THR A 148 -8.82 -47.58 1.56
CA THR A 148 -7.97 -48.66 1.03
C THR A 148 -8.03 -48.81 -0.48
N ASP A 149 -9.17 -48.44 -1.08
CA ASP A 149 -9.44 -48.60 -2.52
C ASP A 149 -8.75 -47.49 -3.35
N GLU A 150 -8.45 -46.35 -2.73
CA GLU A 150 -7.83 -45.18 -3.39
C GLU A 150 -6.32 -45.07 -3.13
N GLN A 151 -5.77 -45.88 -2.21
CA GLN A 151 -4.36 -45.80 -1.79
C GLN A 151 -3.34 -46.03 -2.91
N ALA A 152 -3.67 -46.86 -3.91
CA ALA A 152 -2.77 -47.18 -5.02
C ALA A 152 -2.57 -45.99 -5.99
N THR A 153 -3.63 -45.20 -6.21
CA THR A 153 -3.64 -44.05 -7.14
C THR A 153 -3.35 -42.74 -6.41
N ALA A 154 -3.37 -42.73 -5.07
CA ALA A 154 -3.26 -41.53 -4.25
C ALA A 154 -1.93 -40.74 -4.36
N GLN A 155 -0.89 -41.29 -5.00
CA GLN A 155 0.38 -40.59 -5.27
C GLN A 155 0.56 -40.18 -6.73
N ASP A 156 -0.40 -40.49 -7.60
CA ASP A 156 -0.30 -40.12 -9.01
C ASP A 156 -0.33 -38.60 -9.18
N TYR A 157 0.47 -38.10 -10.12
CA TYR A 157 0.63 -36.67 -10.35
C TYR A 157 -0.69 -35.96 -10.69
N SER A 158 -1.59 -36.62 -11.43
CA SER A 158 -2.92 -36.09 -11.76
C SER A 158 -3.78 -35.91 -10.51
N VAL A 159 -3.83 -36.92 -9.64
CA VAL A 159 -4.59 -36.89 -8.39
C VAL A 159 -4.03 -35.84 -7.43
N LEU A 160 -2.70 -35.73 -7.36
CA LEU A 160 -2.04 -34.74 -6.50
C LEU A 160 -2.25 -33.30 -6.97
N MET A 161 -2.30 -33.07 -8.29
CA MET A 161 -2.60 -31.75 -8.88
C MET A 161 -4.04 -31.31 -8.67
N ASP A 162 -4.97 -32.26 -8.59
CA ASP A 162 -6.36 -32.00 -8.18
C ASP A 162 -6.53 -31.91 -6.65
N PHE A 163 -5.43 -31.97 -5.89
CA PHE A 163 -5.39 -31.94 -4.43
C PHE A 163 -6.17 -33.09 -3.76
N ASP A 164 -6.37 -34.19 -4.48
CA ASP A 164 -7.05 -35.38 -4.01
C ASP A 164 -6.06 -36.41 -3.44
N GLY A 165 -6.56 -37.55 -2.96
CA GLY A 165 -5.73 -38.60 -2.34
C GLY A 165 -5.11 -38.14 -1.02
N TYR A 166 -3.78 -38.23 -0.88
CA TYR A 166 -3.10 -37.85 0.36
C TYR A 166 -3.22 -36.36 0.71
N CYS A 167 -3.39 -35.48 -0.28
CA CYS A 167 -3.55 -34.04 -0.07
C CYS A 167 -4.87 -33.72 0.65
N LYS A 168 -5.96 -34.37 0.26
CA LYS A 168 -7.30 -34.20 0.84
C LYS A 168 -7.33 -34.50 2.34
N TYR A 169 -6.63 -35.54 2.78
CA TYR A 169 -6.52 -35.94 4.19
C TYR A 169 -5.33 -35.31 4.92
N SER A 170 -4.86 -34.14 4.45
CA SER A 170 -3.76 -33.38 5.06
C SER A 170 -4.27 -32.22 5.92
N ILE A 171 -3.38 -31.71 6.77
CA ILE A 171 -3.59 -30.54 7.66
C ILE A 171 -4.01 -29.27 6.89
N MET A 172 -3.81 -29.27 5.57
CA MET A 172 -4.16 -28.18 4.68
C MET A 172 -5.66 -27.86 4.67
N PHE A 173 -6.50 -28.88 4.84
CA PHE A 173 -7.95 -28.76 4.68
C PHE A 173 -8.72 -28.89 5.98
N TYR A 174 -9.91 -28.26 6.01
CA TYR A 174 -10.85 -28.27 7.13
C TYR A 174 -11.19 -29.69 7.63
N GLY A 175 -11.33 -30.66 6.73
CA GLY A 175 -11.76 -32.02 7.09
C GLY A 175 -10.78 -32.82 7.96
N TYR A 176 -9.51 -32.42 7.99
CA TYR A 176 -8.49 -33.08 8.82
C TYR A 176 -8.68 -32.84 10.32
N TYR A 177 -9.24 -31.70 10.71
CA TYR A 177 -9.30 -31.27 12.10
C TYR A 177 -10.36 -32.01 12.91
N ASN A 178 -10.03 -32.37 14.14
CA ASN A 178 -10.86 -33.21 15.00
C ASN A 178 -12.07 -32.45 15.60
N SER A 179 -13.21 -33.14 15.75
CA SER A 179 -14.47 -32.60 16.29
C SER A 179 -14.58 -32.66 17.83
N GLN A 180 -13.63 -33.31 18.50
CA GLN A 180 -13.66 -33.43 19.97
C GLN A 180 -13.49 -32.06 20.64
N ARG A 181 -14.32 -31.80 21.67
CA ARG A 181 -14.33 -30.54 22.42
C ARG A 181 -12.96 -30.18 23.02
N THR A 182 -12.20 -31.17 23.49
CA THR A 182 -10.87 -30.97 24.06
C THR A 182 -9.89 -32.01 23.55
N ILE A 183 -8.69 -31.59 23.18
CA ILE A 183 -7.63 -32.43 22.64
C ILE A 183 -6.41 -32.40 23.58
N GLY A 184 -5.79 -33.57 23.78
CA GLY A 184 -4.52 -33.74 24.48
C GLY A 184 -4.54 -33.51 25.99
N LEU A 185 -3.34 -33.58 26.58
CA LEU A 185 -3.08 -33.42 28.03
C LEU A 185 -3.47 -32.03 28.55
N LEU A 186 -3.39 -31.00 27.71
CA LEU A 186 -3.68 -29.60 28.06
C LEU A 186 -5.16 -29.22 27.94
N LYS A 187 -6.05 -30.17 27.60
CA LYS A 187 -7.49 -29.92 27.36
C LYS A 187 -7.73 -28.74 26.39
N TYR A 188 -6.97 -28.70 25.30
CA TYR A 188 -7.06 -27.60 24.32
C TYR A 188 -8.35 -27.68 23.51
N ARG A 189 -9.06 -26.57 23.34
CA ARG A 189 -10.38 -26.54 22.67
C ARG A 189 -10.24 -26.22 21.19
N LEU A 190 -10.01 -27.24 20.39
CA LEU A 190 -9.77 -27.08 18.96
C LEU A 190 -10.94 -26.42 18.21
N PRO A 191 -12.20 -26.88 18.33
CA PRO A 191 -13.31 -26.29 17.55
C PRO A 191 -13.56 -24.81 17.89
N LEU A 192 -13.42 -24.44 19.16
CA LEU A 192 -13.52 -23.05 19.61
C LEU A 192 -12.35 -22.21 19.10
N SER A 193 -11.12 -22.71 19.20
CA SER A 193 -9.95 -22.01 18.69
C SER A 193 -10.02 -21.81 17.19
N TYR A 194 -10.55 -22.78 16.43
CA TYR A 194 -10.72 -22.68 14.99
C TYR A 194 -11.60 -21.49 14.62
N LEU A 195 -12.78 -21.40 15.26
CA LEU A 195 -13.72 -20.30 15.03
C LEU A 195 -13.15 -18.95 15.49
N MET A 196 -12.50 -18.90 16.65
CA MET A 196 -11.91 -17.66 17.19
C MET A 196 -10.72 -17.17 16.37
N VAL A 197 -9.90 -18.08 15.84
CA VAL A 197 -8.81 -17.73 14.93
C VAL A 197 -9.38 -17.22 13.61
N GLY A 198 -10.44 -17.83 13.07
CA GLY A 198 -11.15 -17.31 11.90
C GLY A 198 -11.66 -15.87 12.11
N ILE A 199 -12.39 -15.60 13.19
CA ILE A 199 -12.88 -14.25 13.50
C ILE A 199 -11.71 -13.29 13.78
N GLY A 200 -10.68 -13.77 14.48
CA GLY A 200 -9.50 -13.01 14.87
C GLY A 200 -8.63 -12.59 13.69
N THR A 201 -8.45 -13.45 12.67
CA THR A 201 -7.67 -13.14 11.47
C THR A 201 -8.34 -12.04 10.63
N PHE A 202 -9.67 -12.08 10.49
CA PHE A 202 -10.44 -11.00 9.86
C PHE A 202 -10.38 -9.70 10.66
N GLY A 203 -10.61 -9.76 11.98
CA GLY A 203 -10.57 -8.59 12.85
C GLY A 203 -9.19 -7.92 12.89
N TYR A 204 -8.13 -8.71 12.93
CA TYR A 204 -6.75 -8.22 12.85
C TYR A 204 -6.46 -7.57 11.50
N SER A 205 -6.84 -8.23 10.38
CA SER A 205 -6.67 -7.68 9.03
C SER A 205 -7.39 -6.33 8.90
N LEU A 206 -8.62 -6.22 9.39
CA LEU A 206 -9.40 -4.98 9.37
C LEU A 206 -8.69 -3.87 10.15
N MET A 207 -8.25 -4.16 11.38
CA MET A 207 -7.57 -3.19 12.23
C MET A 207 -6.25 -2.69 11.61
N VAL A 208 -5.46 -3.60 11.03
CA VAL A 208 -4.16 -3.27 10.42
C VAL A 208 -4.34 -2.44 9.14
N VAL A 209 -5.30 -2.79 8.28
CA VAL A 209 -5.61 -2.01 7.06
C VAL A 209 -6.04 -0.59 7.43
N ILE A 210 -6.99 -0.44 8.35
CA ILE A 210 -7.49 0.87 8.79
C ILE A 210 -6.36 1.70 9.42
N ARG A 211 -5.56 1.10 10.30
CA ARG A 211 -4.44 1.80 10.95
C ARG A 211 -3.39 2.26 9.93
N THR A 212 -3.11 1.44 8.93
CA THR A 212 -2.14 1.78 7.88
C THR A 212 -2.69 2.88 6.98
N MET A 213 -3.97 2.83 6.62
CA MET A 213 -4.65 3.88 5.86
C MET A 213 -4.66 5.22 6.62
N ALA A 214 -4.96 5.21 7.92
CA ALA A 214 -4.93 6.42 8.75
C ALA A 214 -3.53 7.04 8.84
N LYS A 215 -2.50 6.21 9.02
CA LYS A 215 -1.10 6.67 9.06
C LYS A 215 -0.67 7.29 7.71
N ASN A 216 -1.06 6.66 6.61
CA ASN A 216 -0.72 7.14 5.28
C ASN A 216 -1.51 8.41 4.90
N ALA A 217 -2.66 8.68 5.51
CA ALA A 217 -3.41 9.92 5.34
C ALA A 217 -2.73 11.12 6.04
N ASP A 218 -2.14 10.91 7.22
CA ASP A 218 -1.46 11.95 8.01
C ASP A 218 -0.20 12.48 7.27
N VAL A 219 0.53 11.60 6.59
CA VAL A 219 1.74 11.97 5.80
C VAL A 219 1.39 12.76 4.53
N GLY A 220 0.16 12.63 4.01
CA GLY A 220 -0.29 13.29 2.79
C GLY A 220 -0.87 14.70 2.99
N GLY A 221 -1.16 15.11 4.23
CA GLY A 221 -1.79 16.40 4.56
C GLY A 221 -0.86 17.61 4.55
N GLY A 222 0.45 17.40 4.40
CA GLY A 222 1.47 18.45 4.51
C GLY A 222 1.63 19.36 3.27
N ASP A 223 0.98 19.03 2.16
CA ASP A 223 1.29 19.53 0.81
C ASP A 223 0.60 20.86 0.48
N GLY A 224 0.78 21.85 1.37
CA GLY A 224 0.44 23.25 1.11
C GLY A 224 1.68 23.99 0.65
N GLU A 225 1.61 24.55 -0.56
CA GLU A 225 2.61 25.42 -1.21
C GLU A 225 3.93 24.74 -1.66
N GLU A 226 3.88 23.52 -2.21
CA GLU A 226 5.01 22.98 -3.00
C GLU A 226 5.23 23.75 -4.34
N GLY A 227 4.41 24.74 -4.70
CA GLY A 227 4.43 25.34 -6.05
C GLY A 227 5.62 26.26 -6.38
N GLU A 228 6.27 26.88 -5.39
CA GLU A 228 7.39 27.80 -5.66
C GLU A 228 8.75 27.09 -5.55
N PHE A 229 9.48 27.03 -6.67
CA PHE A 229 10.87 26.57 -6.77
C PHE A 229 11.16 25.08 -6.48
N THR A 230 10.22 24.16 -6.78
CA THR A 230 10.42 22.69 -6.65
C THR A 230 11.74 22.20 -7.27
N PHE A 231 12.03 22.66 -8.49
CA PHE A 231 13.22 22.26 -9.25
C PHE A 231 14.51 22.74 -8.57
N ALA A 232 14.53 23.99 -8.08
CA ALA A 232 15.72 24.54 -7.42
C ALA A 232 15.98 23.83 -6.08
N TRP A 233 14.93 23.59 -5.29
CA TRP A 233 15.07 22.86 -4.03
C TRP A 233 15.58 21.44 -4.26
N LYS A 234 14.97 20.71 -5.21
CA LYS A 234 15.45 19.38 -5.61
C LYS A 234 16.90 19.43 -6.11
N MET A 235 17.31 20.44 -6.86
CA MET A 235 18.68 20.52 -7.39
C MET A 235 19.71 20.69 -6.28
N PHE A 236 19.46 21.59 -5.32
CA PHE A 236 20.44 21.92 -4.29
C PHE A 236 20.43 20.99 -3.08
N THR A 237 19.30 20.31 -2.78
CA THR A 237 19.18 19.50 -1.56
C THR A 237 19.13 17.99 -1.81
N SER A 238 19.14 17.53 -3.06
CA SER A 238 18.97 16.11 -3.36
C SER A 238 20.24 15.27 -3.16
N TRP A 239 21.42 15.86 -3.32
CA TRP A 239 22.70 15.15 -3.18
C TRP A 239 23.16 15.05 -1.73
N ASP A 240 23.57 13.86 -1.31
CA ASP A 240 24.18 13.63 0.00
C ASP A 240 25.70 13.45 -0.16
N TYR A 241 26.46 14.42 0.35
CA TYR A 241 27.92 14.44 0.29
C TYR A 241 28.60 13.49 1.29
N LEU A 242 27.84 12.80 2.15
CA LEU A 242 28.37 11.81 3.10
C LEU A 242 28.45 10.40 2.50
N ILE A 243 27.99 10.20 1.27
CA ILE A 243 28.04 8.90 0.58
C ILE A 243 29.49 8.57 0.22
N GLY A 244 30.04 7.53 0.83
CA GLY A 244 31.38 7.01 0.53
C GLY A 244 31.40 5.74 -0.32
N ASN A 245 30.25 5.10 -0.58
CA ASN A 245 30.14 3.88 -1.39
C ASN A 245 29.72 4.23 -2.82
N SER A 246 30.45 3.73 -3.83
CA SER A 246 30.19 3.96 -5.24
C SER A 246 28.81 3.47 -5.67
N GLU A 247 28.40 2.26 -5.27
CA GLU A 247 27.10 1.69 -5.65
C GLU A 247 25.93 2.54 -5.13
N THR A 248 26.09 3.08 -3.92
CA THR A 248 25.09 3.97 -3.32
C THR A 248 25.05 5.33 -3.99
N ALA A 249 26.20 5.81 -4.49
CA ALA A 249 26.27 7.06 -5.25
C ALA A 249 25.57 6.92 -6.60
N ASP A 250 25.76 5.80 -7.31
CA ASP A 250 25.10 5.51 -8.59
C ASP A 250 23.58 5.38 -8.41
N ASN A 251 23.13 4.63 -7.39
CA ASN A 251 21.72 4.53 -7.04
C ASN A 251 21.11 5.89 -6.68
N LYS A 252 21.86 6.75 -5.97
CA LYS A 252 21.41 8.09 -5.62
C LYS A 252 21.32 8.99 -6.85
N TYR A 253 22.29 8.93 -7.75
CA TYR A 253 22.29 9.68 -9.01
C TYR A 253 21.09 9.30 -9.88
N ALA A 254 20.84 8.00 -10.07
CA ALA A 254 19.69 7.49 -10.81
C ALA A 254 18.37 7.95 -10.17
N SER A 255 18.22 7.79 -8.85
CA SER A 255 17.03 8.25 -8.10
C SER A 255 16.75 9.76 -8.28
N ILE A 256 17.80 10.59 -8.22
CA ILE A 256 17.67 12.05 -8.43
C ILE A 256 17.20 12.35 -9.85
N THR A 257 17.80 11.69 -10.84
CA THR A 257 17.47 11.87 -12.26
C THR A 257 16.01 11.50 -12.51
N THR A 258 15.56 10.37 -11.98
CA THR A 258 14.18 9.91 -12.10
C THR A 258 13.20 10.86 -11.39
N SER A 259 13.55 11.36 -10.20
CA SER A 259 12.75 12.38 -9.50
C SER A 259 12.62 13.70 -10.28
N PHE A 260 13.66 14.09 -11.03
CA PHE A 260 13.57 15.24 -11.93
C PHE A 260 12.68 14.95 -13.14
N LYS A 261 12.84 13.77 -13.75
CA LYS A 261 11.97 13.32 -14.85
C LYS A 261 10.49 13.33 -14.42
N GLU A 262 10.18 12.80 -13.24
CA GLU A 262 8.83 12.83 -12.64
C GLU A 262 8.27 14.26 -12.57
N SER A 263 9.03 15.21 -12.02
CA SER A 263 8.55 16.59 -11.85
C SER A 263 8.47 17.38 -13.15
N ILE A 264 9.34 17.12 -14.12
CA ILE A 264 9.27 17.74 -15.44
C ILE A 264 8.01 17.26 -16.16
N VAL A 265 7.73 15.96 -16.13
CA VAL A 265 6.53 15.39 -16.77
C VAL A 265 5.26 15.90 -16.12
N ASP A 266 5.19 15.96 -14.78
CA ASP A 266 4.04 16.52 -14.06
C ASP A 266 3.76 17.97 -14.49
N GLU A 267 4.80 18.80 -14.64
CA GLU A 267 4.66 20.20 -15.04
C GLU A 267 4.32 20.36 -16.53
N GLN A 268 4.91 19.54 -17.41
CA GLN A 268 4.56 19.51 -18.83
C GLN A 268 3.09 19.15 -19.05
N GLU A 269 2.56 18.19 -18.29
CA GLU A 269 1.15 17.81 -18.37
C GLU A 269 0.23 18.93 -17.84
N ASN A 270 0.69 19.69 -16.84
CA ASN A 270 -0.07 20.82 -16.29
C ASN A 270 -0.08 22.05 -17.22
N GLN A 271 0.91 22.19 -18.10
CA GLN A 271 1.05 23.29 -19.06
C GLN A 271 0.44 23.02 -20.45
N LYS A 272 -0.14 21.84 -20.70
CA LYS A 272 -0.81 21.55 -21.97
C LYS A 272 -2.09 22.39 -22.11
N ASP A 273 -2.02 23.44 -22.94
CA ASP A 273 -3.18 24.20 -23.40
C ASP A 273 -3.97 23.37 -24.42
N GLU A 274 -5.16 22.92 -24.03
CA GLU A 274 -5.95 22.00 -24.84
C GLU A 274 -7.32 22.56 -25.21
N ASN A 275 -7.83 22.08 -26.35
CA ASN A 275 -9.15 22.40 -26.84
C ASN A 275 -10.22 21.86 -25.87
N ILE A 276 -10.72 22.73 -24.99
CA ILE A 276 -11.71 22.44 -23.95
C ILE A 276 -12.93 21.69 -24.50
N HIS A 277 -13.39 22.06 -25.70
CA HIS A 277 -14.59 21.47 -26.32
C HIS A 277 -14.38 20.03 -26.79
N LEU A 278 -13.26 19.74 -27.46
CA LEU A 278 -12.95 18.40 -27.95
C LEU A 278 -12.76 17.42 -26.78
N ARG A 279 -12.00 17.83 -25.76
CA ARG A 279 -11.77 17.00 -24.57
C ARG A 279 -13.04 16.74 -23.76
N ARG A 280 -13.92 17.74 -23.64
CA ARG A 280 -15.22 17.54 -22.98
C ARG A 280 -16.10 16.56 -23.78
N PHE A 281 -16.08 16.61 -25.10
CA PHE A 281 -16.78 15.65 -25.96
C PHE A 281 -16.21 14.23 -25.83
N LEU A 282 -14.89 14.06 -25.93
CA LEU A 282 -14.22 12.77 -25.76
C LEU A 282 -14.52 12.15 -24.38
N ARG A 283 -14.51 12.95 -23.31
CA ARG A 283 -14.87 12.48 -21.96
C ARG A 283 -16.33 12.05 -21.84
N VAL A 284 -17.26 12.75 -22.48
CA VAL A 284 -18.68 12.34 -22.48
C VAL A 284 -18.86 11.05 -23.28
N LEU A 285 -18.21 10.94 -24.44
CA LEU A 285 -18.23 9.75 -25.28
C LEU A 285 -17.65 8.54 -24.56
N ALA A 286 -16.49 8.68 -23.93
CA ALA A 286 -15.84 7.61 -23.17
C ALA A 286 -16.70 7.14 -21.99
N ASN A 287 -17.20 8.06 -21.16
CA ASN A 287 -18.08 7.70 -20.05
C ASN A 287 -19.38 7.03 -20.54
N PHE A 288 -19.93 7.46 -21.68
CA PHE A 288 -21.07 6.79 -22.31
C PHE A 288 -20.74 5.35 -22.71
N MET A 289 -19.61 5.12 -23.40
CA MET A 289 -19.13 3.79 -23.78
C MET A 289 -18.93 2.88 -22.56
N ILE A 290 -18.40 3.43 -21.47
CA ILE A 290 -18.20 2.71 -20.20
C ILE A 290 -19.53 2.33 -19.57
N THR A 291 -20.50 3.25 -19.48
CA THR A 291 -21.83 2.92 -18.95
C THR A 291 -22.54 1.87 -19.80
N CYS A 292 -22.40 1.92 -21.12
CA CYS A 292 -22.95 0.89 -22.02
C CYS A 292 -22.27 -0.47 -21.81
N SER A 293 -20.95 -0.51 -21.62
CA SER A 293 -20.21 -1.74 -21.35
C SER A 293 -20.56 -2.35 -19.97
N LEU A 294 -20.67 -1.52 -18.93
CA LEU A 294 -21.09 -1.95 -17.59
C LEU A 294 -22.55 -2.43 -17.57
N GLY A 295 -23.45 -1.71 -18.23
CA GLY A 295 -24.85 -2.12 -18.36
C GLY A 295 -25.01 -3.39 -19.21
N GLY A 296 -24.27 -3.49 -20.31
CA GLY A 296 -24.28 -4.65 -21.20
C GLY A 296 -23.74 -5.91 -20.54
N SER A 297 -22.62 -5.81 -19.81
CA SER A 297 -22.08 -6.93 -19.03
C SER A 297 -23.05 -7.38 -17.94
N GLY A 298 -23.65 -6.45 -17.19
CA GLY A 298 -24.67 -6.78 -16.19
C GLY A 298 -25.91 -7.48 -16.77
N TYR A 299 -26.42 -7.01 -17.91
CA TYR A 299 -27.56 -7.65 -18.60
C TYR A 299 -27.20 -9.05 -19.12
N LEU A 300 -26.01 -9.20 -19.72
CA LEU A 300 -25.53 -10.49 -20.24
C LEU A 300 -25.47 -11.53 -19.11
N ILE A 301 -24.94 -11.15 -17.94
CA ILE A 301 -24.86 -12.04 -16.79
C ILE A 301 -26.25 -12.42 -16.30
N TYR A 302 -27.15 -11.45 -16.11
CA TYR A 302 -28.52 -11.76 -15.69
C TYR A 302 -29.21 -12.75 -16.64
N PHE A 303 -29.04 -12.55 -17.95
CA PHE A 303 -29.59 -13.45 -18.97
C PHE A 303 -28.98 -14.86 -18.88
N VAL A 304 -27.65 -14.96 -18.78
CA VAL A 304 -26.93 -16.23 -18.71
C VAL A 304 -27.25 -16.99 -17.44
N VAL A 305 -27.37 -16.29 -16.32
CA VAL A 305 -27.70 -16.93 -15.04
C VAL A 305 -29.13 -17.47 -15.06
N LYS A 306 -30.10 -16.69 -15.55
CA LYS A 306 -31.48 -17.17 -15.72
C LYS A 306 -31.56 -18.38 -16.65
N ARG A 307 -30.78 -18.38 -17.73
CA ARG A 307 -30.69 -19.49 -18.67
C ARG A 307 -30.01 -20.72 -18.04
N SER A 308 -28.95 -20.53 -17.25
CA SER A 308 -28.29 -21.58 -16.50
C SER A 308 -29.23 -22.24 -15.49
N GLN A 309 -30.15 -21.47 -14.88
CA GLN A 309 -31.19 -22.02 -14.00
C GLN A 309 -32.22 -22.87 -14.76
N GLU A 310 -32.63 -22.47 -15.97
CA GLU A 310 -33.52 -23.30 -16.81
C GLU A 310 -32.86 -24.61 -17.22
N PHE A 311 -31.54 -24.60 -17.40
CA PHE A 311 -30.74 -25.79 -17.66
C PHE A 311 -30.59 -26.69 -16.44
N ALA A 312 -30.59 -26.16 -15.21
CA ALA A 312 -30.51 -27.00 -14.01
C ALA A 312 -31.64 -28.06 -13.89
N ASN A 313 -32.77 -27.84 -14.57
CA ASN A 313 -33.93 -28.74 -14.56
C ASN A 313 -33.93 -29.80 -15.69
N ARG A 314 -32.88 -29.85 -16.54
CA ARG A 314 -32.76 -30.81 -17.63
C ARG A 314 -31.49 -31.64 -17.47
N ASP A 315 -31.58 -32.96 -17.65
CA ASP A 315 -30.42 -33.85 -17.49
C ASP A 315 -29.56 -33.98 -18.77
N ASP A 316 -30.11 -33.59 -19.93
CA ASP A 316 -29.49 -33.72 -21.25
C ASP A 316 -28.78 -32.43 -21.69
N LEU A 317 -27.65 -32.09 -21.06
CA LEU A 317 -26.90 -30.86 -21.37
C LEU A 317 -25.50 -31.14 -21.90
N SER A 318 -25.15 -30.39 -22.94
CA SER A 318 -23.79 -30.31 -23.49
C SER A 318 -22.83 -29.69 -22.48
N TRP A 319 -21.54 -30.04 -22.56
CA TRP A 319 -20.49 -29.49 -21.70
C TRP A 319 -20.46 -27.95 -21.70
N TYR A 320 -20.70 -27.34 -22.87
CA TYR A 320 -20.78 -25.88 -23.00
C TYR A 320 -21.96 -25.26 -22.27
N GLU A 321 -23.11 -25.94 -22.23
CA GLU A 321 -24.31 -25.44 -21.56
C GLU A 321 -24.17 -25.54 -20.03
N LYS A 322 -23.39 -26.52 -19.55
CA LYS A 322 -23.04 -26.66 -18.12
C LYS A 322 -22.07 -25.59 -17.64
N ASN A 323 -21.06 -25.26 -18.45
CA ASN A 323 -20.00 -24.32 -18.08
C ASN A 323 -20.22 -22.90 -18.64
N GLU A 324 -21.40 -22.62 -19.20
CA GLU A 324 -21.70 -21.36 -19.89
C GLU A 324 -21.49 -20.13 -19.00
N LEU A 325 -21.97 -20.21 -17.75
CA LEU A 325 -21.85 -19.15 -16.76
C LEU A 325 -20.39 -18.85 -16.44
N GLU A 326 -19.58 -19.88 -16.20
CA GLU A 326 -18.16 -19.74 -15.88
C GLU A 326 -17.37 -19.21 -17.08
N LEU A 327 -17.66 -19.71 -18.29
CA LEU A 327 -17.06 -19.23 -19.53
C LEU A 327 -17.34 -17.74 -19.75
N ILE A 328 -18.58 -17.30 -19.59
CA ILE A 328 -18.97 -15.91 -19.81
C ILE A 328 -18.41 -14.99 -18.74
N MET A 329 -18.39 -15.42 -17.48
CA MET A 329 -17.77 -14.66 -16.38
C MET A 329 -16.26 -14.50 -16.60
N SER A 330 -15.58 -15.55 -17.05
CA SER A 330 -14.16 -15.50 -17.42
C SER A 330 -13.91 -14.60 -18.63
N LEU A 331 -14.74 -14.72 -19.67
CA LEU A 331 -14.63 -13.92 -20.89
C LEU A 331 -14.84 -12.41 -20.62
N LEU A 332 -15.83 -12.05 -19.78
CA LEU A 332 -16.06 -10.68 -19.35
C LEU A 332 -14.88 -10.15 -18.54
N GLY A 333 -14.33 -10.96 -17.63
CA GLY A 333 -13.11 -10.61 -16.87
C GLY A 333 -11.87 -10.42 -17.75
N LEU A 334 -11.80 -11.10 -18.91
CA LEU A 334 -10.69 -11.00 -19.85
C LEU A 334 -10.83 -9.81 -20.81
N ILE A 335 -12.03 -9.57 -21.34
CA ILE A 335 -12.26 -8.60 -22.43
C ILE A 335 -12.55 -7.19 -21.90
N CYS A 336 -13.27 -7.05 -20.79
CA CYS A 336 -13.67 -5.74 -20.29
C CYS A 336 -12.51 -4.87 -19.78
N PRO A 337 -11.49 -5.39 -19.06
CA PRO A 337 -10.38 -4.55 -18.60
C PRO A 337 -9.56 -3.96 -19.76
N PRO A 338 -9.13 -4.71 -20.79
CA PRO A 338 -8.48 -4.13 -21.97
C PRO A 338 -9.35 -3.10 -22.71
N LEU A 339 -10.67 -3.34 -22.79
CA LEU A 339 -11.59 -2.36 -23.36
C LEU A 339 -11.62 -1.06 -22.53
N PHE A 340 -11.63 -1.14 -21.20
CA PHE A 340 -11.56 0.07 -20.36
C PHE A 340 -10.22 0.80 -20.47
N GLU A 341 -9.13 0.10 -20.77
CA GLU A 341 -7.83 0.70 -21.06
C GLU A 341 -7.85 1.53 -22.34
N THR A 342 -8.31 0.94 -23.44
CA THR A 342 -8.44 1.67 -24.71
C THR A 342 -9.39 2.86 -24.61
N ILE A 343 -10.46 2.76 -23.81
CA ILE A 343 -11.38 3.88 -23.58
C ILE A 343 -10.76 4.96 -22.69
N ALA A 344 -9.89 4.60 -21.74
CA ALA A 344 -9.24 5.57 -20.87
C ALA A 344 -8.23 6.44 -21.61
N GLU A 345 -7.58 5.93 -22.65
CA GLU A 345 -6.74 6.72 -23.55
C GLU A 345 -7.52 7.86 -24.21
N LEU A 346 -8.82 7.68 -24.46
CA LEU A 346 -9.69 8.72 -25.02
C LEU A 346 -10.03 9.84 -24.00
N GLU A 347 -9.95 9.58 -22.70
CA GLU A 347 -10.39 10.56 -21.69
C GLU A 347 -9.33 11.59 -21.33
N ASP A 348 -8.07 11.28 -21.66
CA ASP A 348 -6.85 12.02 -21.30
C ASP A 348 -6.98 12.62 -19.89
N TYR A 349 -7.29 11.78 -18.91
CA TYR A 349 -7.22 12.20 -17.53
C TYR A 349 -5.76 12.36 -17.14
N HIS A 350 -5.51 13.28 -16.20
CA HIS A 350 -4.23 13.25 -15.49
C HIS A 350 -4.03 11.81 -15.00
N PRO A 351 -2.90 11.16 -15.29
CA PRO A 351 -2.69 9.72 -15.12
C PRO A 351 -3.01 9.20 -13.71
N ARG A 352 -2.76 10.00 -12.66
CA ARG A 352 -3.21 9.73 -11.28
C ARG A 352 -4.73 9.59 -11.12
N ILE A 353 -5.49 10.42 -11.82
CA ILE A 353 -6.95 10.42 -11.85
C ILE A 353 -7.43 9.28 -12.76
N ALA A 354 -6.78 9.09 -13.92
CA ALA A 354 -7.06 8.01 -14.85
C ALA A 354 -6.98 6.64 -14.15
N LEU A 355 -5.89 6.38 -13.42
CA LEU A 355 -5.67 5.15 -12.65
C LEU A 355 -6.80 4.88 -11.65
N LYS A 356 -7.24 5.91 -10.92
CA LYS A 356 -8.34 5.77 -9.94
C LYS A 356 -9.67 5.43 -10.61
N TRP A 357 -9.97 6.07 -11.74
CA TRP A 357 -11.20 5.83 -12.49
C TRP A 357 -11.19 4.46 -13.16
N GLN A 358 -10.08 4.06 -13.78
CA GLN A 358 -9.93 2.73 -14.35
C GLN A 358 -10.15 1.65 -13.30
N LEU A 359 -9.45 1.75 -12.17
CA LEU A 359 -9.60 0.77 -11.10
C LEU A 359 -11.02 0.77 -10.53
N GLY A 360 -11.64 1.95 -10.39
CA GLY A 360 -13.04 2.07 -9.96
C GLY A 360 -14.03 1.40 -10.92
N ARG A 361 -13.80 1.48 -12.24
CA ARG A 361 -14.65 0.86 -13.27
C ARG A 361 -14.49 -0.67 -13.31
N ILE A 362 -13.25 -1.15 -13.26
CA ILE A 362 -12.97 -2.59 -13.16
C ILE A 362 -13.58 -3.15 -11.88
N PHE A 363 -13.42 -2.42 -10.76
CA PHE A 363 -14.01 -2.80 -9.49
C PHE A 363 -15.55 -2.83 -9.54
N ALA A 364 -16.18 -1.83 -10.16
CA ALA A 364 -17.63 -1.80 -10.34
C ALA A 364 -18.12 -2.99 -11.19
N LEU A 365 -17.36 -3.40 -12.20
CA LEU A 365 -17.65 -4.60 -12.99
C LEU A 365 -17.59 -5.86 -12.11
N PHE A 366 -16.52 -6.06 -11.35
CA PHE A 366 -16.42 -7.21 -10.45
C PHE A 366 -17.50 -7.24 -9.36
N LEU A 367 -17.82 -6.08 -8.77
CA LEU A 367 -18.89 -5.98 -7.77
C LEU A 367 -20.26 -6.25 -8.39
N GLY A 368 -20.52 -5.71 -9.58
CA GLY A 368 -21.73 -5.96 -10.34
C GLY A 368 -21.90 -7.45 -10.64
N ASN A 369 -20.82 -8.09 -11.13
CA ASN A 369 -20.77 -9.52 -11.42
C ASN A 369 -21.03 -10.38 -10.17
N LEU A 370 -20.43 -10.03 -9.04
CA LEU A 370 -20.66 -10.75 -7.78
C LEU A 370 -22.12 -10.59 -7.32
N TYR A 371 -22.68 -9.39 -7.40
CA TYR A 371 -24.01 -9.09 -6.87
C TYR A 371 -25.13 -9.70 -7.70
N THR A 372 -25.01 -9.72 -9.03
CA THR A 372 -25.96 -10.41 -9.91
C THR A 372 -25.93 -11.92 -9.68
N PHE A 373 -24.74 -12.49 -9.48
CA PHE A 373 -24.59 -13.90 -9.09
C PHE A 373 -25.24 -14.19 -7.72
N LEU A 374 -25.01 -13.34 -6.73
CA LEU A 374 -25.58 -13.48 -5.39
C LEU A 374 -27.11 -13.40 -5.40
N PHE A 375 -27.68 -12.46 -6.17
CA PHE A 375 -29.12 -12.35 -6.34
C PHE A 375 -29.74 -13.59 -6.98
N ALA A 376 -29.08 -14.15 -7.98
CA ALA A 376 -29.58 -15.34 -8.64
C ALA A 376 -29.45 -16.60 -7.77
N LEU A 377 -28.38 -16.73 -6.99
CA LEU A 377 -28.29 -17.78 -5.97
C LEU A 377 -29.38 -17.63 -4.91
N PHE A 378 -29.72 -16.41 -4.50
CA PHE A 378 -30.84 -16.18 -3.59
C PHE A 378 -32.17 -16.62 -4.18
N ASP A 379 -32.40 -16.35 -5.47
CA ASP A 379 -33.61 -16.77 -6.17
C ASP A 379 -33.67 -18.31 -6.31
N GLU A 380 -32.53 -18.95 -6.62
CA GLU A 380 -32.41 -20.41 -6.66
C GLU A 380 -32.67 -21.05 -5.28
N VAL A 381 -32.06 -20.51 -4.22
CA VAL A 381 -32.26 -21.02 -2.86
C VAL A 381 -33.71 -20.87 -2.46
N ASN A 382 -34.37 -19.75 -2.77
CA ASN A 382 -35.79 -19.57 -2.47
C ASN A 382 -36.66 -20.57 -3.24
N ASN A 383 -36.41 -20.78 -4.53
CA ASN A 383 -37.15 -21.75 -5.35
C ASN A 383 -36.93 -23.18 -4.86
N LYS A 384 -35.69 -23.56 -4.51
CA LYS A 384 -35.38 -24.86 -3.90
C LYS A 384 -35.98 -25.02 -2.51
N LEU A 385 -36.08 -23.95 -1.72
CA LEU A 385 -36.73 -23.98 -0.41
C LEU A 385 -38.25 -24.21 -0.55
N GLU A 386 -38.88 -23.62 -1.56
CA GLU A 386 -40.30 -23.84 -1.88
C GLU A 386 -40.56 -25.26 -2.40
N GLU A 387 -39.70 -25.78 -3.28
CA GLU A 387 -39.74 -27.17 -3.74
C GLU A 387 -39.50 -28.16 -2.60
N GLU A 388 -38.49 -27.92 -1.76
CA GLU A 388 -38.24 -28.74 -0.57
C GLU A 388 -39.41 -28.71 0.39
N GLN A 389 -40.07 -27.57 0.64
CA GLN A 389 -41.27 -27.52 1.50
C GLN A 389 -42.42 -28.38 0.93
N SER A 390 -42.56 -28.44 -0.39
CA SER A 390 -43.55 -29.29 -1.05
C SER A 390 -43.21 -30.80 -0.93
N ILE A 391 -41.93 -31.15 -1.04
CA ILE A 391 -41.41 -32.53 -0.96
C ILE A 391 -41.33 -33.02 0.50
N LYS A 392 -41.05 -32.13 1.47
CA LYS A 392 -40.98 -32.44 2.90
C LYS A 392 -42.32 -32.96 3.42
N ASN A 393 -43.43 -32.40 2.94
CA ASN A 393 -44.77 -32.89 3.29
C ASN A 393 -45.06 -34.31 2.75
N ALA A 394 -44.37 -34.75 1.69
CA ALA A 394 -44.55 -36.07 1.07
C ALA A 394 -43.54 -37.14 1.56
N SER A 395 -42.38 -36.75 2.09
CA SER A 395 -41.22 -37.64 2.31
C SER A 395 -40.86 -37.94 3.77
N ILE A 396 -41.55 -37.34 4.75
CA ILE A 396 -41.29 -37.53 6.20
C ILE A 396 -41.34 -39.01 6.65
N TRP A 397 -42.06 -39.88 5.93
CA TRP A 397 -42.12 -41.33 6.22
C TRP A 397 -41.06 -42.19 5.49
N ALA A 398 -40.59 -41.79 4.31
CA ALA A 398 -39.58 -42.55 3.53
C ALA A 398 -38.14 -42.21 3.94
N MET A 399 -37.93 -40.99 4.43
CA MET A 399 -36.61 -40.45 4.77
C MET A 399 -35.97 -41.17 5.97
N LYS A 400 -36.77 -41.59 6.96
CA LYS A 400 -36.27 -42.22 8.20
C LYS A 400 -35.74 -43.65 7.99
N GLU A 401 -36.16 -44.32 6.92
CA GLU A 401 -35.77 -45.68 6.57
C GLU A 401 -34.62 -45.71 5.53
N TYR A 402 -34.49 -44.66 4.71
CA TYR A 402 -33.38 -44.47 3.76
C TYR A 402 -32.06 -44.06 4.44
N TYR A 403 -32.10 -43.18 5.44
CA TYR A 403 -30.90 -42.74 6.18
C TYR A 403 -30.26 -43.82 7.07
N ALA A 404 -30.97 -44.92 7.37
CA ALA A 404 -30.41 -46.04 8.13
C ALA A 404 -29.50 -46.95 7.28
N ASN A 405 -29.63 -46.94 5.95
CA ASN A 405 -28.90 -47.83 5.05
C ASN A 405 -27.76 -47.16 4.27
N PHE A 406 -27.71 -45.83 4.18
CA PHE A 406 -26.68 -45.10 3.44
C PHE A 406 -25.55 -44.60 4.34
N SER A 407 -24.93 -45.51 5.08
CA SER A 407 -23.67 -45.26 5.78
C SER A 407 -22.52 -45.75 4.92
N ARG A 408 -21.99 -44.91 3.99
CA ARG A 408 -20.59 -44.94 3.46
C ARG A 408 -20.25 -44.02 2.26
N LEU A 409 -20.96 -42.92 2.00
CA LEU A 409 -20.44 -41.89 1.08
C LEU A 409 -20.04 -40.64 1.86
N ILE A 410 -18.74 -40.44 2.02
CA ILE A 410 -18.15 -39.27 2.68
C ILE A 410 -18.35 -38.07 1.75
N ASN A 411 -19.48 -37.37 1.88
CA ASN A 411 -19.74 -36.11 1.17
C ASN A 411 -19.22 -34.94 2.02
N ASP A 412 -17.92 -34.65 1.88
CA ASP A 412 -17.27 -33.53 2.58
C ASP A 412 -17.40 -32.23 1.78
N THR A 413 -18.54 -31.55 1.91
CA THR A 413 -18.84 -30.33 1.14
C THR A 413 -17.88 -29.17 1.49
N GLU A 414 -17.51 -28.99 2.76
CA GLU A 414 -16.63 -27.88 3.17
C GLU A 414 -15.17 -28.10 2.76
N THR A 415 -14.71 -29.35 2.80
CA THR A 415 -13.38 -29.73 2.33
C THR A 415 -13.27 -29.56 0.82
N ALA A 416 -14.32 -29.89 0.07
CA ALA A 416 -14.38 -29.65 -1.38
C ALA A 416 -14.28 -28.15 -1.72
N VAL A 417 -15.00 -27.29 -1.01
CA VAL A 417 -14.88 -25.83 -1.16
C VAL A 417 -13.45 -25.36 -0.89
N GLY A 418 -12.80 -25.88 0.16
CA GLY A 418 -11.39 -25.58 0.46
C GLY A 418 -10.42 -26.01 -0.63
N ILE A 419 -10.65 -27.18 -1.24
CA ILE A 419 -9.87 -27.69 -2.38
C ILE A 419 -9.98 -26.75 -3.57
N GLU A 420 -11.17 -26.30 -3.92
CA GLU A 420 -11.37 -25.38 -5.04
C GLU A 420 -10.64 -24.04 -4.83
N PHE A 421 -10.66 -23.47 -3.62
CA PHE A 421 -9.88 -22.25 -3.32
C PHE A 421 -8.37 -22.44 -3.45
N VAL A 422 -7.85 -23.59 -3.01
CA VAL A 422 -6.43 -23.93 -3.15
C VAL A 422 -6.06 -24.11 -4.62
N LYS A 423 -6.86 -24.87 -5.38
CA LYS A 423 -6.68 -25.09 -6.81
C LYS A 423 -6.70 -23.79 -7.59
N LEU A 424 -7.67 -22.91 -7.32
CA LEU A 424 -7.77 -21.60 -7.95
C LEU A 424 -6.54 -20.74 -7.63
N THR A 425 -6.09 -20.71 -6.37
CA THR A 425 -4.90 -19.95 -5.97
C THR A 425 -3.64 -20.46 -6.67
N VAL A 426 -3.45 -21.78 -6.78
CA VAL A 426 -2.27 -22.36 -7.44
C VAL A 426 -2.31 -22.16 -8.96
N SER A 427 -3.48 -22.32 -9.58
CA SER A 427 -3.69 -22.03 -10.99
C SER A 427 -3.40 -20.55 -11.31
N ASP A 428 -3.87 -19.62 -10.48
CA ASP A 428 -3.59 -18.19 -10.63
C ASP A 428 -2.10 -17.86 -10.53
N ILE A 429 -1.35 -18.51 -9.62
CA ILE A 429 0.11 -18.38 -9.54
C ILE A 429 0.76 -18.84 -10.85
N GLN A 430 0.37 -20.00 -11.37
CA GLN A 430 0.91 -20.56 -12.60
C GLN A 430 0.64 -19.64 -13.79
N VAL A 431 -0.61 -19.19 -13.95
CA VAL A 431 -1.02 -18.28 -15.03
C VAL A 431 -0.29 -16.94 -14.92
N THR A 432 -0.13 -16.39 -13.71
CA THR A 432 0.61 -15.14 -13.51
C THR A 432 2.07 -15.29 -13.94
N TYR A 433 2.74 -16.37 -13.53
CA TYR A 433 4.15 -16.58 -13.87
C TYR A 433 4.37 -16.89 -15.35
N LEU A 434 3.46 -17.66 -15.94
CA LEU A 434 3.46 -17.97 -17.37
C LEU A 434 3.23 -16.71 -18.21
N THR A 435 2.27 -15.87 -17.81
CA THR A 435 1.97 -14.61 -18.50
C THR A 435 3.15 -13.65 -18.45
N ILE A 436 3.88 -13.55 -17.34
CA ILE A 436 5.11 -12.74 -17.26
C ILE A 436 6.22 -13.31 -18.16
N LEU A 437 6.36 -14.65 -18.21
CA LEU A 437 7.40 -15.30 -19.02
C LEU A 437 7.12 -15.16 -20.52
N ILE A 438 5.89 -15.47 -20.95
CA ILE A 438 5.50 -15.40 -22.36
C ILE A 438 5.28 -13.95 -22.78
N GLY A 439 4.58 -13.17 -21.96
CA GLY A 439 4.21 -11.79 -22.26
C GLY A 439 5.40 -10.85 -22.26
N ASP A 440 6.14 -10.77 -21.15
CA ASP A 440 7.19 -9.76 -21.01
C ASP A 440 8.54 -10.27 -21.50
N PHE A 441 8.93 -11.49 -21.09
CA PHE A 441 10.23 -12.04 -21.47
C PHE A 441 10.29 -12.47 -22.94
N ALA A 442 9.29 -13.19 -23.48
CA ALA A 442 9.33 -13.55 -24.89
C ALA A 442 9.20 -12.32 -25.80
N ARG A 443 8.40 -11.32 -25.43
CA ARG A 443 8.33 -10.03 -26.16
C ARG A 443 9.68 -9.30 -26.16
N ALA A 444 10.35 -9.20 -25.01
CA ALA A 444 11.68 -8.58 -24.94
C ALA A 444 12.73 -9.34 -25.78
N VAL A 445 12.68 -10.67 -25.79
CA VAL A 445 13.54 -11.51 -26.64
C VAL A 445 13.24 -11.28 -28.12
N ILE A 446 11.97 -11.24 -28.51
CA ILE A 446 11.52 -10.95 -29.89
C ILE A 446 12.05 -9.59 -30.33
N VAL A 447 11.83 -8.53 -29.55
CA VAL A 447 12.33 -7.18 -29.89
C VAL A 447 13.84 -7.20 -30.03
N ARG A 448 14.58 -7.81 -29.10
CA ARG A 448 16.04 -7.78 -29.11
C ARG A 448 16.68 -8.60 -30.24
N PHE A 449 16.11 -9.74 -30.60
CA PHE A 449 16.66 -10.62 -31.64
C PHE A 449 16.12 -10.30 -33.04
N LEU A 450 14.83 -9.97 -33.20
CA LEU A 450 14.24 -9.69 -34.51
C LEU A 450 14.49 -8.26 -35.00
N ASN A 451 14.89 -7.30 -34.14
CA ASN A 451 15.32 -5.98 -34.59
C ASN A 451 16.56 -6.05 -35.52
N TYR A 452 17.43 -7.05 -35.36
CA TYR A 452 18.58 -7.26 -36.25
C TYR A 452 18.22 -7.88 -37.61
N CYS A 453 17.07 -8.56 -37.73
CA CYS A 453 16.67 -9.30 -38.93
C CYS A 453 15.44 -8.73 -39.65
N TRP A 454 14.79 -7.70 -39.10
CA TRP A 454 13.55 -7.14 -39.62
C TRP A 454 13.73 -5.68 -40.05
N CYS A 455 13.01 -5.25 -41.09
CA CYS A 455 13.12 -3.91 -41.68
C CYS A 455 12.35 -2.81 -40.91
N TRP A 456 11.78 -3.15 -39.75
CA TRP A 456 11.02 -2.22 -38.90
C TRP A 456 11.79 -2.03 -37.61
N ASP A 457 11.87 -0.77 -37.18
CA ASP A 457 12.40 -0.43 -35.87
C ASP A 457 11.38 -0.87 -34.80
N LEU A 458 11.52 -2.11 -34.36
CA LEU A 458 10.65 -2.72 -33.34
C LEU A 458 10.87 -2.10 -31.95
N GLU A 459 11.90 -1.26 -31.79
CA GLU A 459 12.16 -0.50 -30.57
C GLU A 459 11.20 0.69 -30.44
N ALA A 460 10.88 1.35 -31.57
CA ALA A 460 9.94 2.48 -31.65
C ALA A 460 8.52 2.09 -32.13
N GLY A 461 8.36 0.96 -32.83
CA GLY A 461 7.08 0.46 -33.38
C GLY A 461 6.42 -0.66 -32.54
N PHE A 462 5.22 -1.09 -32.92
CA PHE A 462 4.56 -2.25 -32.27
C PHE A 462 5.25 -3.55 -32.69
N PRO A 463 5.73 -4.41 -31.78
CA PRO A 463 5.48 -4.49 -30.35
C PRO A 463 6.70 -4.02 -29.52
N SER A 464 6.80 -2.73 -29.23
CA SER A 464 7.85 -2.11 -28.38
C SER A 464 8.05 -2.84 -27.04
N TYR A 465 9.07 -2.50 -26.25
CA TYR A 465 9.24 -3.12 -24.92
C TYR A 465 7.98 -2.97 -24.05
N GLY A 466 7.75 -3.97 -23.19
CA GLY A 466 6.63 -3.94 -22.25
C GLY A 466 6.83 -2.85 -21.19
N GLU A 467 5.77 -2.13 -20.89
CA GLU A 467 5.73 -1.23 -19.74
C GLU A 467 5.20 -1.99 -18.51
N PHE A 468 5.68 -1.65 -17.32
CA PHE A 468 5.21 -2.30 -16.10
C PHE A 468 3.85 -1.74 -15.68
N ASP A 469 2.77 -2.49 -15.96
CA ASP A 469 1.44 -2.12 -15.51
C ASP A 469 1.30 -2.29 -13.98
N ILE A 470 1.35 -1.16 -13.28
CA ILE A 470 1.20 -1.09 -11.83
C ILE A 470 -0.26 -1.42 -11.44
N SER A 471 -1.24 -0.98 -12.23
CA SER A 471 -2.67 -1.08 -11.93
C SER A 471 -3.12 -2.54 -11.86
N GLY A 472 -2.87 -3.30 -12.92
CA GLY A 472 -3.26 -4.70 -13.03
C GLY A 472 -2.54 -5.55 -11.99
N ASN A 473 -1.25 -5.32 -11.78
CA ASN A 473 -0.47 -6.07 -10.79
C ASN A 473 -0.91 -5.79 -9.34
N VAL A 474 -1.21 -4.53 -8.98
CA VAL A 474 -1.79 -4.21 -7.66
C VAL A 474 -3.17 -4.85 -7.53
N LEU A 475 -4.03 -4.70 -8.54
CA LEU A 475 -5.38 -5.21 -8.50
C LEU A 475 -5.42 -6.74 -8.33
N GLY A 476 -4.59 -7.45 -9.10
CA GLY A 476 -4.40 -8.88 -8.97
C GLY A 476 -3.98 -9.25 -7.54
N LEU A 477 -3.05 -8.51 -6.95
CA LEU A 477 -2.62 -8.76 -5.57
C LEU A 477 -3.76 -8.58 -4.55
N VAL A 478 -4.58 -7.54 -4.70
CA VAL A 478 -5.70 -7.26 -3.77
C VAL A 478 -6.82 -8.29 -3.94
N PHE A 479 -7.18 -8.66 -5.17
CA PHE A 479 -8.17 -9.71 -5.41
C PHE A 479 -7.73 -11.05 -4.85
N ASN A 480 -6.47 -11.42 -5.09
CA ASN A 480 -5.90 -12.64 -4.52
C ASN A 480 -5.97 -12.65 -3.00
N GLN A 481 -5.67 -11.53 -2.34
CA GLN A 481 -5.85 -11.44 -0.89
C GLN A 481 -7.30 -11.65 -0.45
N GLY A 482 -8.27 -11.12 -1.21
CA GLY A 482 -9.70 -11.39 -0.99
C GLY A 482 -10.04 -12.88 -1.01
N MET A 483 -9.48 -13.62 -1.97
CA MET A 483 -9.66 -15.07 -2.07
C MET A 483 -9.04 -15.82 -0.91
N ILE A 484 -7.85 -15.39 -0.44
CA ILE A 484 -7.21 -15.98 0.74
C ILE A 484 -8.03 -15.76 2.00
N TRP A 485 -8.59 -14.58 2.20
CA TRP A 485 -9.47 -14.33 3.34
C TRP A 485 -10.73 -15.21 3.30
N MET A 486 -11.34 -15.35 2.13
CA MET A 486 -12.52 -16.20 1.95
C MET A 486 -12.21 -17.69 2.16
N GLY A 487 -11.10 -18.17 1.60
CA GLY A 487 -10.69 -19.57 1.64
C GLY A 487 -9.98 -20.00 2.94
N ALA A 488 -9.41 -19.08 3.72
CA ALA A 488 -8.65 -19.41 4.93
C ALA A 488 -9.48 -20.13 6.01
N PHE A 489 -10.81 -19.95 6.00
CA PHE A 489 -11.71 -20.67 6.91
C PHE A 489 -11.95 -22.14 6.48
N PHE A 490 -11.87 -22.46 5.19
CA PHE A 490 -12.08 -23.81 4.65
C PHE A 490 -10.77 -24.59 4.44
N ALA A 491 -9.67 -23.86 4.20
CA ALA A 491 -8.34 -24.42 4.04
C ALA A 491 -7.33 -23.60 4.85
N PRO A 492 -7.07 -23.93 6.13
CA PRO A 492 -6.10 -23.20 6.95
C PRO A 492 -4.68 -23.18 6.35
N GLY A 493 -4.31 -24.21 5.59
CA GLY A 493 -3.03 -24.27 4.89
C GLY A 493 -2.90 -23.28 3.73
N LEU A 494 -4.01 -22.74 3.22
CA LEU A 494 -4.03 -21.75 2.13
C LEU A 494 -3.22 -20.49 2.48
N VAL A 495 -3.24 -20.07 3.75
CA VAL A 495 -2.46 -18.93 4.23
C VAL A 495 -0.95 -19.18 4.07
N GLY A 496 -0.50 -20.42 4.24
CA GLY A 496 0.89 -20.82 4.02
C GLY A 496 1.28 -20.82 2.53
N ILE A 497 0.39 -21.33 1.66
CA ILE A 497 0.58 -21.26 0.21
C ILE A 497 0.68 -19.80 -0.25
N ASN A 498 -0.18 -18.91 0.28
CA ASN A 498 -0.11 -17.49 -0.04
C ASN A 498 1.19 -16.84 0.43
N LEU A 499 1.69 -17.21 1.61
CA LEU A 499 2.97 -16.69 2.10
C LEU A 499 4.12 -17.05 1.16
N LEU A 500 4.15 -18.30 0.69
CA LEU A 500 5.13 -18.77 -0.31
C LEU A 500 4.96 -18.05 -1.63
N ARG A 501 3.72 -17.88 -2.10
CA ARG A 501 3.40 -17.11 -3.31
C ARG A 501 3.94 -15.69 -3.25
N LEU A 502 3.68 -14.95 -2.17
CA LEU A 502 4.11 -13.55 -2.02
C LEU A 502 5.64 -13.47 -1.98
N LEU A 503 6.28 -14.44 -1.32
CA LEU A 503 7.73 -14.57 -1.29
C LEU A 503 8.30 -14.76 -2.70
N THR A 504 7.79 -15.73 -3.47
CA THR A 504 8.27 -16.00 -4.83
C THR A 504 7.93 -14.87 -5.80
N SER A 505 6.75 -14.25 -5.65
CA SER A 505 6.32 -13.11 -6.48
C SER A 505 7.27 -11.92 -6.37
N MET A 506 7.74 -11.61 -5.15
CA MET A 506 8.68 -10.52 -4.91
C MET A 506 9.97 -10.67 -5.74
N TYR A 507 10.54 -11.87 -5.77
CA TYR A 507 11.76 -12.13 -6.54
C TYR A 507 11.49 -12.21 -8.03
N TYR A 508 10.43 -12.91 -8.43
CA TYR A 508 10.13 -13.17 -9.84
C TYR A 508 9.75 -11.87 -10.57
N GLN A 509 8.90 -11.04 -9.97
CA GLN A 509 8.50 -9.76 -10.56
C GLN A 509 9.62 -8.73 -10.52
N CYS A 510 10.43 -8.71 -9.46
CA CYS A 510 11.62 -7.84 -9.43
C CYS A 510 12.61 -8.23 -10.54
N TRP A 511 12.80 -9.52 -10.80
CA TRP A 511 13.61 -10.00 -11.91
C TRP A 511 13.01 -9.60 -13.27
N ALA A 512 11.72 -9.85 -13.48
CA ALA A 512 11.02 -9.51 -14.72
C ALA A 512 11.14 -8.01 -15.03
N VAL A 513 10.77 -7.15 -14.07
CA VAL A 513 10.84 -5.69 -14.24
C VAL A 513 12.25 -5.22 -14.62
N MET A 514 13.28 -5.71 -13.94
CA MET A 514 14.66 -5.30 -14.22
C MET A 514 15.22 -5.85 -15.53
N ALA A 515 14.69 -6.97 -16.03
CA ALA A 515 15.25 -7.67 -17.20
C ALA A 515 14.52 -7.35 -18.52
N THR A 516 13.21 -7.09 -18.48
CA THR A 516 12.36 -7.06 -19.68
C THR A 516 11.64 -5.73 -19.92
N ASN A 517 11.46 -4.91 -18.87
CA ASN A 517 10.58 -3.75 -18.94
C ASN A 517 11.38 -2.45 -19.05
N VAL A 518 10.85 -1.49 -19.80
CA VAL A 518 11.41 -0.14 -19.93
C VAL A 518 10.74 0.79 -18.92
N PRO A 519 11.48 1.72 -18.29
CA PRO A 519 10.88 2.72 -17.40
C PRO A 519 9.88 3.59 -18.15
N HIS A 520 8.66 3.69 -17.62
CA HIS A 520 7.60 4.51 -18.20
C HIS A 520 8.08 5.92 -18.55
N GLU A 521 7.65 6.44 -19.71
CA GLU A 521 7.91 7.84 -20.09
C GLU A 521 7.23 8.82 -19.14
N ARG A 522 6.09 8.42 -18.56
CA ARG A 522 5.35 9.20 -17.58
C ARG A 522 5.51 8.61 -16.18
N VAL A 523 6.51 9.09 -15.45
CA VAL A 523 6.78 8.66 -14.07
C VAL A 523 5.99 9.58 -13.12
N PHE A 524 5.15 9.02 -12.23
CA PHE A 524 4.31 9.81 -11.30
C PHE A 524 4.78 9.69 -9.85
N LYS A 525 4.77 10.82 -9.13
CA LYS A 525 5.03 10.85 -7.68
C LYS A 525 3.99 10.01 -6.93
N ALA A 526 4.44 8.92 -6.30
CA ALA A 526 3.58 7.91 -5.66
C ALA A 526 2.89 8.33 -4.34
N SER A 527 3.22 9.48 -3.77
CA SER A 527 2.87 9.84 -2.38
C SER A 527 1.35 9.76 -2.06
N LYS A 528 0.46 9.94 -3.05
CA LYS A 528 -1.02 9.89 -2.86
C LYS A 528 -1.69 8.58 -3.31
N SER A 529 -0.99 7.63 -3.96
CA SER A 529 -1.57 6.35 -4.42
C SER A 529 -1.62 5.28 -3.33
N ASN A 530 -0.72 5.31 -2.34
CA ASN A 530 -0.70 4.32 -1.24
C ASN A 530 -2.02 4.28 -0.43
N ASN A 531 -2.67 5.42 -0.22
CA ASN A 531 -3.99 5.46 0.45
C ASN A 531 -5.09 4.82 -0.39
N PHE A 532 -4.99 4.92 -1.71
CA PHE A 532 -5.97 4.35 -2.61
C PHE A 532 -5.91 2.81 -2.59
N TYR A 533 -4.71 2.23 -2.64
CA TYR A 533 -4.53 0.78 -2.53
C TYR A 533 -5.06 0.23 -1.20
N MET A 534 -4.80 0.94 -0.09
CA MET A 534 -5.34 0.57 1.23
C MET A 534 -6.88 0.66 1.27
N GLY A 535 -7.47 1.67 0.64
CA GLY A 535 -8.93 1.80 0.53
C GLY A 535 -9.56 0.67 -0.29
N LEU A 536 -8.95 0.28 -1.41
CA LEU A 536 -9.40 -0.86 -2.21
C LEU A 536 -9.33 -2.17 -1.41
N LEU A 537 -8.21 -2.40 -0.71
CA LEU A 537 -8.02 -3.58 0.12
C LEU A 537 -9.04 -3.66 1.26
N LEU A 538 -9.36 -2.53 1.89
CA LEU A 538 -10.41 -2.46 2.91
C LEU A 538 -11.77 -2.89 2.36
N LEU A 539 -12.08 -2.49 1.13
CA LEU A 539 -13.32 -2.83 0.47
C LEU A 539 -13.38 -4.34 0.15
N ILE A 540 -12.33 -4.90 -0.44
CA ILE A 540 -12.25 -6.35 -0.71
C ILE A 540 -12.32 -7.17 0.58
N LEU A 541 -11.70 -6.70 1.66
CA LEU A 541 -11.81 -7.33 2.97
C LEU A 541 -13.27 -7.41 3.43
N PHE A 542 -14.03 -6.32 3.29
CA PHE A 542 -15.46 -6.30 3.66
C PHE A 542 -16.28 -7.27 2.79
N LEU A 543 -16.04 -7.31 1.48
CA LEU A 543 -16.74 -8.22 0.58
C LEU A 543 -16.41 -9.70 0.86
N SER A 544 -15.15 -10.01 1.17
CA SER A 544 -14.73 -11.38 1.49
C SER A 544 -15.32 -11.92 2.80
N LEU A 545 -15.72 -11.03 3.70
CA LEU A 545 -16.32 -11.39 4.99
C LEU A 545 -17.79 -11.82 4.85
N LEU A 546 -18.53 -11.31 3.85
CA LEU A 546 -19.96 -11.60 3.69
C LEU A 546 -20.24 -13.10 3.45
N PRO A 547 -19.58 -13.79 2.50
CA PRO A 547 -19.81 -15.23 2.28
C PRO A 547 -19.44 -16.07 3.49
N VAL A 548 -18.32 -15.77 4.16
CA VAL A 548 -17.85 -16.54 5.32
C VAL A 548 -18.79 -16.36 6.53
N VAL A 549 -19.28 -15.15 6.79
CA VAL A 549 -20.27 -14.94 7.86
C VAL A 549 -21.59 -15.60 7.53
N TYR A 550 -21.99 -15.59 6.25
CA TYR A 550 -23.18 -16.30 5.80
C TYR A 550 -23.04 -17.80 6.08
N THR A 551 -21.97 -18.46 5.62
CA THR A 551 -21.78 -19.91 5.85
C THR A 551 -21.78 -20.30 7.32
N ILE A 552 -21.11 -19.52 8.18
CA ILE A 552 -21.06 -19.78 9.63
C ILE A 552 -22.45 -19.67 10.29
N MET A 553 -23.32 -18.80 9.79
CA MET A 553 -24.62 -18.48 10.40
C MET A 553 -25.77 -19.34 9.87
N THR A 554 -25.74 -19.69 8.58
CA THR A 554 -26.88 -20.31 7.88
C THR A 554 -26.66 -21.76 7.48
N MET A 555 -25.43 -22.17 7.15
CA MET A 555 -25.19 -23.54 6.68
C MET A 555 -24.97 -24.51 7.85
N PRO A 556 -25.66 -25.67 7.88
CA PRO A 556 -25.35 -26.74 8.81
C PRO A 556 -24.02 -27.41 8.43
N PRO A 557 -23.12 -27.70 9.39
CA PRO A 557 -21.86 -28.38 9.11
C PRO A 557 -22.09 -29.85 8.73
N SER A 558 -21.18 -30.42 7.94
CA SER A 558 -21.20 -31.83 7.58
C SER A 558 -21.14 -32.75 8.82
N PHE A 559 -21.86 -33.88 8.74
CA PHE A 559 -22.06 -34.78 9.87
C PHE A 559 -20.76 -35.49 10.28
N ASP A 560 -19.93 -35.91 9.31
CA ASP A 560 -18.75 -36.75 9.56
C ASP A 560 -17.40 -36.00 9.48
N CYS A 561 -17.39 -34.73 9.04
CA CYS A 561 -16.16 -34.03 8.67
C CYS A 561 -15.92 -32.70 9.43
N GLY A 562 -14.66 -32.46 9.77
CA GLY A 562 -14.19 -31.22 10.38
C GLY A 562 -14.53 -30.98 11.87
N PRO A 563 -14.11 -29.83 12.41
CA PRO A 563 -14.19 -29.48 13.83
C PRO A 563 -15.61 -29.26 14.34
N PHE A 564 -16.57 -28.90 13.47
CA PHE A 564 -17.96 -28.62 13.84
C PHE A 564 -18.91 -29.81 13.62
N SER A 565 -18.38 -30.99 13.31
CA SER A 565 -19.17 -32.21 13.07
C SER A 565 -20.08 -32.55 14.26
N GLY A 566 -21.34 -32.86 13.97
CA GLY A 566 -22.38 -33.19 14.94
C GLY A 566 -23.08 -32.00 15.62
N LYS A 567 -22.90 -30.77 15.13
CA LYS A 567 -23.60 -29.55 15.59
C LYS A 567 -24.65 -29.10 14.57
N GLU A 568 -25.72 -28.43 15.03
CA GLU A 568 -26.72 -27.86 14.12
C GLU A 568 -26.17 -26.62 13.37
N LYS A 569 -25.36 -25.79 14.05
CA LYS A 569 -24.66 -24.65 13.46
C LYS A 569 -23.22 -24.55 13.96
N MET A 570 -22.32 -24.02 13.11
CA MET A 570 -20.91 -23.79 13.48
C MET A 570 -20.76 -22.85 14.69
N PHE A 571 -21.68 -21.89 14.85
CA PHE A 571 -21.69 -20.95 15.98
C PHE A 571 -22.10 -21.59 17.32
N ASP A 572 -22.76 -22.75 17.32
CA ASP A 572 -23.24 -23.39 18.55
C ASP A 572 -22.10 -23.81 19.47
N VAL A 573 -20.88 -23.98 18.96
CA VAL A 573 -19.68 -24.22 19.76
C VAL A 573 -19.43 -23.07 20.76
N ILE A 574 -19.75 -21.83 20.38
CA ILE A 574 -19.63 -20.68 21.29
C ILE A 574 -20.68 -20.79 22.38
N MET A 575 -21.94 -21.08 22.01
CA MET A 575 -23.03 -21.21 22.98
C MET A 575 -22.80 -22.36 23.97
N GLU A 576 -22.39 -23.53 23.47
CA GLU A 576 -22.06 -24.69 24.32
C GLU A 576 -20.87 -24.43 25.25
N THR A 577 -19.90 -23.62 24.81
CA THR A 577 -18.78 -23.20 25.66
C THR A 577 -19.27 -22.24 26.76
N ILE A 578 -20.18 -21.32 26.42
CA ILE A 578 -20.77 -20.38 27.38
C ILE A 578 -21.58 -21.12 28.44
N ASP A 579 -22.42 -22.08 28.04
CA ASP A 579 -23.33 -22.77 28.96
C ASP A 579 -22.62 -23.71 29.94
N LEU A 580 -21.49 -24.29 29.55
CA LEU A 580 -20.79 -25.31 30.35
C LEU A 580 -19.62 -24.77 31.18
N ASP A 581 -19.07 -23.60 30.84
CA ASP A 581 -17.88 -23.05 31.52
C ASP A 581 -18.11 -21.70 32.23
N LEU A 582 -19.19 -20.98 31.92
CA LEU A 582 -19.52 -19.73 32.59
C LEU A 582 -20.68 -19.91 33.59
N PRO A 583 -20.64 -19.26 34.77
CA PRO A 583 -21.74 -19.33 35.74
C PRO A 583 -23.05 -18.80 35.10
N ALA A 584 -24.20 -19.38 35.46
CA ALA A 584 -25.51 -19.13 34.82
C ALA A 584 -25.92 -17.64 34.69
N PHE A 585 -25.37 -16.76 35.51
CA PHE A 585 -25.53 -15.29 35.43
C PHE A 585 -24.87 -14.67 34.18
N MET A 586 -23.76 -15.23 33.70
CA MET A 586 -23.09 -14.82 32.45
C MET A 586 -23.80 -15.40 31.22
N GLY A 587 -24.37 -16.61 31.30
CA GLY A 587 -25.10 -17.24 30.20
C GLY A 587 -26.37 -16.46 29.80
N THR A 588 -27.10 -15.90 30.78
CA THR A 588 -28.26 -15.03 30.53
C THR A 588 -27.86 -13.67 29.96
N LEU A 589 -26.72 -13.11 30.38
CA LEU A 589 -26.17 -11.86 29.84
C LEU A 589 -25.69 -12.04 28.39
N PHE A 590 -25.01 -13.15 28.08
CA PHE A 590 -24.53 -13.47 26.73
C PHE A 590 -25.66 -13.94 25.80
N SER A 591 -26.68 -14.67 26.26
CA SER A 591 -27.80 -15.11 25.42
C SER A 591 -28.59 -13.93 24.83
N TYR A 592 -28.86 -12.89 25.63
CA TYR A 592 -29.56 -11.68 25.16
C TYR A 592 -28.63 -10.63 24.53
N ALA A 593 -27.33 -10.64 24.82
CA ALA A 593 -26.39 -9.61 24.38
C ALA A 593 -25.32 -10.06 23.36
N ALA A 594 -25.03 -11.35 23.15
CA ALA A 594 -23.86 -11.77 22.36
C ALA A 594 -23.93 -11.41 20.87
N ILE A 595 -25.12 -11.42 20.25
CA ILE A 595 -25.20 -11.22 18.79
C ILE A 595 -25.11 -9.73 18.45
N LEU A 596 -25.84 -8.88 19.18
CA LEU A 596 -25.85 -7.44 18.93
C LEU A 596 -24.78 -6.72 19.75
N TYR A 597 -24.62 -7.03 21.04
CA TYR A 597 -23.70 -6.29 21.92
C TYR A 597 -22.24 -6.65 21.70
N MET A 598 -21.83 -7.88 21.32
CA MET A 598 -20.42 -8.14 20.95
C MET A 598 -20.10 -7.65 19.55
N ARG A 599 -21.00 -7.77 18.56
CA ARG A 599 -20.80 -7.14 17.24
C ARG A 599 -20.81 -5.62 17.35
N PHE A 600 -21.74 -5.04 18.11
CA PHE A 600 -21.83 -3.62 18.37
C PHE A 600 -20.72 -3.12 19.30
N LEU A 601 -20.25 -3.87 20.29
CA LEU A 601 -19.07 -3.50 21.10
C LEU A 601 -17.81 -3.60 20.27
N LEU A 602 -17.63 -4.64 19.46
CA LEU A 602 -16.44 -4.78 18.63
C LEU A 602 -16.44 -3.68 17.56
N PHE A 603 -17.58 -3.46 16.89
CA PHE A 603 -17.75 -2.38 15.91
C PHE A 603 -17.70 -1.00 16.57
N SER A 604 -18.21 -0.83 17.79
CA SER A 604 -18.11 0.41 18.58
C SER A 604 -16.69 0.63 19.10
N ARG A 605 -15.97 -0.41 19.53
CA ARG A 605 -14.55 -0.31 19.93
C ARG A 605 -13.68 0.00 18.73
N LEU A 606 -13.96 -0.62 17.58
CA LEU A 606 -13.31 -0.33 16.29
C LEU A 606 -13.66 1.07 15.80
N ALA A 607 -14.91 1.50 15.91
CA ALA A 607 -15.35 2.85 15.53
C ALA A 607 -14.79 3.90 16.49
N ILE A 608 -14.72 3.64 17.80
CA ILE A 608 -14.09 4.50 18.80
C ILE A 608 -12.57 4.53 18.57
N TYR A 609 -11.93 3.40 18.26
CA TYR A 609 -10.51 3.37 17.91
C TYR A 609 -10.25 4.10 16.58
N TYR A 610 -11.13 3.94 15.59
CA TYR A 610 -11.08 4.66 14.33
C TYR A 610 -11.25 6.17 14.57
N LEU A 611 -12.32 6.59 15.24
CA LEU A 611 -12.56 7.98 15.62
C LEU A 611 -11.44 8.56 16.50
N ASN A 612 -10.81 7.75 17.36
CA ASN A 612 -9.64 8.18 18.13
C ASN A 612 -8.41 8.34 17.24
N SER A 613 -8.12 7.38 16.36
CA SER A 613 -7.00 7.48 15.42
C SER A 613 -7.18 8.62 14.43
N VAL A 614 -8.41 8.85 13.97
CA VAL A 614 -8.80 9.92 13.07
C VAL A 614 -8.80 11.26 13.82
N SER A 615 -9.27 11.32 15.06
CA SER A 615 -9.19 12.56 15.86
C SER A 615 -7.75 12.89 16.26
N GLU A 616 -6.90 11.90 16.53
CA GLU A 616 -5.47 12.09 16.78
C GLU A 616 -4.76 12.57 15.51
N ALA A 617 -5.08 12.00 14.33
CA ALA A 617 -4.61 12.49 13.04
C ALA A 617 -5.10 13.92 12.75
N TYR A 618 -6.39 14.22 12.99
CA TYR A 618 -6.91 15.60 12.86
C TYR A 618 -6.31 16.55 13.88
N MET A 619 -6.00 16.09 15.10
CA MET A 619 -5.34 16.89 16.11
C MET A 619 -3.90 17.19 15.72
N ASN A 620 -3.18 16.20 15.17
CA ASN A 620 -1.83 16.36 14.64
C ASN A 620 -1.82 17.30 13.43
N SER A 621 -2.71 17.10 12.47
CA SER A 621 -2.91 17.98 11.32
C SER A 621 -3.25 19.42 11.77
N ASN A 622 -4.11 19.60 12.77
CA ASN A 622 -4.42 20.93 13.33
C ASN A 622 -3.25 21.54 14.11
N MET A 623 -2.48 20.74 14.85
CA MET A 623 -1.26 21.20 15.51
C MET A 623 -0.21 21.61 14.49
N GLU A 624 -0.05 20.86 13.40
CA GLU A 624 0.82 21.19 12.29
C GLU A 624 0.36 22.47 11.60
N LEU A 625 -0.94 22.61 11.31
CA LEU A 625 -1.50 23.85 10.76
C LEU A 625 -1.25 25.05 11.68
N LYS A 626 -1.43 24.89 13.00
CA LYS A 626 -1.11 25.92 13.99
C LYS A 626 0.38 26.27 13.99
N LYS A 627 1.27 25.27 13.89
CA LYS A 627 2.72 25.51 13.75
C LYS A 627 3.05 26.24 12.46
N LYS A 628 2.43 25.87 11.33
CA LYS A 628 2.59 26.57 10.04
C LYS A 628 2.11 28.02 10.13
N MET A 629 0.95 28.27 10.75
CA MET A 629 0.46 29.63 11.00
C MET A 629 1.37 30.43 11.94
N GLN A 630 1.98 29.79 12.94
CA GLN A 630 2.97 30.43 13.83
C GLN A 630 4.26 30.77 13.08
N MET A 631 4.78 29.83 12.28
CA MET A 631 5.97 30.06 11.44
C MET A 631 5.74 31.20 10.44
N ALA A 632 4.61 31.20 9.73
CA ALA A 632 4.26 32.30 8.82
C ALA A 632 4.11 33.66 9.55
N ARG A 633 3.57 33.65 10.78
CA ARG A 633 3.46 34.86 11.60
C ARG A 633 4.81 35.35 12.11
N ASP A 634 5.71 34.44 12.49
CA ASP A 634 7.07 34.76 12.93
C ASP A 634 7.93 35.23 11.75
N GLU A 635 7.73 34.67 10.56
CA GLU A 635 8.37 35.09 9.32
C GLU A 635 7.91 36.50 8.90
N GLU A 636 6.61 36.78 8.95
CA GLU A 636 6.07 38.12 8.72
C GLU A 636 6.55 39.13 9.78
N LYS A 637 6.70 38.71 11.04
CA LYS A 637 7.29 39.53 12.10
C LYS A 637 8.77 39.80 11.85
N ASN A 638 9.53 38.80 11.41
CA ASN A 638 10.93 38.94 11.02
C ASN A 638 11.07 39.86 9.80
N ARG A 639 10.18 39.76 8.81
CA ARG A 639 10.14 40.65 7.65
C ARG A 639 9.89 42.10 8.08
N ARG A 640 8.92 42.35 8.95
CA ARG A 640 8.66 43.68 9.52
C ARG A 640 9.82 44.22 10.33
N ASN A 641 10.46 43.40 11.16
CA ASN A 641 11.63 43.80 11.92
C ASN A 641 12.81 44.14 10.99
N ASN A 642 13.03 43.37 9.93
CA ASN A 642 14.08 43.65 8.95
C ASN A 642 13.80 44.96 8.20
N THR A 643 12.55 45.18 7.79
CA THR A 643 12.12 46.43 7.13
C THR A 643 12.24 47.65 8.05
N ASN A 644 11.94 47.49 9.34
CA ASN A 644 12.13 48.54 10.34
C ASN A 644 13.62 48.83 10.57
N SER A 645 14.47 47.80 10.62
CA SER A 645 15.92 48.01 10.75
C SER A 645 16.53 48.69 9.51
N THR A 646 16.08 48.36 8.30
CA THR A 646 16.54 49.06 7.09
C THR A 646 16.06 50.51 7.07
N ASN A 647 14.83 50.79 7.52
CA ASN A 647 14.32 52.15 7.62
C ASN A 647 15.06 52.97 8.69
N GLN A 648 15.44 52.35 9.81
CA GLN A 648 16.25 52.98 10.86
C GLN A 648 17.64 53.34 10.33
N VAL A 649 18.31 52.40 9.65
CA VAL A 649 19.64 52.62 9.06
C VAL A 649 19.58 53.67 7.94
N MET A 650 18.54 53.69 7.11
CA MET A 650 18.33 54.72 6.10
C MET A 650 18.14 56.10 6.74
N LYS A 651 17.42 56.18 7.86
CA LYS A 651 17.17 57.42 8.60
C LYS A 651 18.43 57.94 9.29
N ASP A 652 19.21 57.05 9.89
CA ASP A 652 20.53 57.38 10.46
C ASP A 652 21.52 57.81 9.36
N LEU A 653 21.42 57.24 8.16
CA LEU A 653 22.20 57.64 6.99
C LEU A 653 21.78 59.01 6.45
N GLU A 654 20.48 59.33 6.51
CA GLU A 654 19.92 60.61 6.10
C GLU A 654 20.27 61.73 7.09
N ASP A 655 20.32 61.44 8.39
CA ASP A 655 20.79 62.35 9.45
C ASP A 655 22.32 62.60 9.39
N LEU A 656 23.10 61.70 8.76
CA LEU A 656 24.54 61.87 8.54
C LEU A 656 24.87 62.73 7.30
N MET A 657 23.88 63.07 6.47
CA MET A 657 24.08 63.97 5.32
C MET A 657 23.89 65.44 5.73
N PRO A 658 24.84 66.34 5.46
CA PRO A 658 24.71 67.75 5.85
C PRO A 658 23.66 68.46 4.99
N ASN A 659 22.70 69.11 5.66
CA ASN A 659 21.70 70.00 5.08
C ASN A 659 22.29 70.93 4.01
N ARG A 660 21.87 70.77 2.76
CA ARG A 660 22.00 71.80 1.73
C ARG A 660 20.63 72.08 1.12
N SER A 661 19.99 73.09 1.67
CA SER A 661 18.75 73.71 1.17
C SER A 661 18.90 74.20 -0.27
N LEU A 662 17.87 73.98 -1.11
CA LEU A 662 17.17 75.01 -1.91
C LEU A 662 16.21 74.36 -2.94
N ALA A 663 14.91 74.32 -2.64
CA ALA A 663 13.81 74.28 -3.63
C ALA A 663 12.48 74.75 -2.98
N PRO A 664 11.59 75.47 -3.71
CA PRO A 664 10.46 76.22 -3.14
C PRO A 664 9.24 75.34 -2.76
N PRO A 665 8.30 75.83 -1.93
CA PRO A 665 7.27 75.00 -1.31
C PRO A 665 6.09 74.72 -2.27
N ALA A 666 5.64 73.46 -2.30
CA ALA A 666 4.36 73.06 -2.89
C ALA A 666 3.21 73.22 -1.86
N PRO A 667 1.97 73.51 -2.31
CA PRO A 667 0.89 74.01 -1.44
C PRO A 667 0.25 72.94 -0.54
N ARG A 668 -0.21 73.40 0.64
CA ARG A 668 -0.92 72.64 1.69
C ARG A 668 -2.27 72.09 1.20
N GLN A 669 -2.53 70.80 1.41
CA GLN A 669 -3.89 70.24 1.51
C GLN A 669 -4.22 69.90 2.97
N LYS A 670 -5.46 70.21 3.36
CA LYS A 670 -6.02 70.19 4.73
C LYS A 670 -6.33 68.75 5.21
N PRO A 671 -6.39 68.51 6.53
CA PRO A 671 -6.74 67.20 7.10
C PRO A 671 -8.26 67.03 7.23
N GLU A 672 -8.77 65.82 6.94
CA GLU A 672 -10.12 65.36 7.32
C GLU A 672 -10.08 63.98 7.99
N PRO A 673 -11.09 63.65 8.83
CA PRO A 673 -10.85 63.16 10.18
C PRO A 673 -10.96 61.65 10.38
N VAL A 674 -10.35 61.19 11.47
CA VAL A 674 -10.47 59.84 12.03
C VAL A 674 -11.89 59.63 12.60
N SER A 675 -12.59 58.57 12.17
CA SER A 675 -13.78 58.04 12.85
C SER A 675 -13.50 56.64 13.44
N LYS A 676 -13.90 56.47 14.70
CA LYS A 676 -13.85 55.21 15.48
C LYS A 676 -15.02 54.27 15.12
N PRO A 677 -14.94 52.96 15.47
CA PRO A 677 -15.78 51.93 14.86
C PRO A 677 -17.13 51.76 15.56
N THR A 678 -18.17 51.45 14.78
CA THR A 678 -19.47 50.98 15.31
C THR A 678 -19.88 49.69 14.63
N LYS A 679 -20.26 48.70 15.45
CA LYS A 679 -20.73 47.37 15.06
C LYS A 679 -22.12 47.41 14.41
N SER A 680 -22.35 46.64 13.35
CA SER A 680 -23.63 45.94 13.14
C SER A 680 -23.50 44.74 12.19
N LYS A 681 -24.29 43.71 12.47
CA LYS A 681 -24.26 42.32 11.98
C LYS A 681 -24.87 42.10 10.58
N SER A 682 -24.32 41.09 9.91
CA SER A 682 -24.97 40.03 9.09
C SER A 682 -25.84 40.41 7.88
N LYS A 683 -25.41 40.01 6.66
CA LYS A 683 -25.81 38.75 5.97
C LYS A 683 -25.26 38.72 4.53
N GLY A 684 -24.78 37.53 4.13
CA GLY A 684 -24.77 37.03 2.74
C GLY A 684 -23.59 37.48 1.86
N VAL A 685 -22.60 36.61 1.66
CA VAL A 685 -21.68 36.70 0.52
C VAL A 685 -21.50 35.31 -0.07
N ASN A 686 -21.96 35.16 -1.32
CA ASN A 686 -21.54 34.16 -2.28
C ASN A 686 -20.39 34.76 -3.11
N LEU A 687 -19.47 33.90 -3.54
CA LEU A 687 -18.28 34.18 -4.35
C LEU A 687 -18.56 35.05 -5.59
N GLU A 688 -17.64 35.95 -5.95
CA GLU A 688 -16.82 35.79 -7.16
C GLU A 688 -15.56 36.69 -7.19
N LYS A 689 -14.60 36.18 -7.95
CA LYS A 689 -13.24 36.60 -8.33
C LYS A 689 -12.97 38.10 -8.52
N ASP A 690 -11.79 38.53 -8.06
CA ASP A 690 -10.70 39.07 -8.90
C ASP A 690 -9.68 39.82 -8.03
N VAL A 691 -8.49 39.26 -7.83
CA VAL A 691 -7.30 40.04 -7.43
C VAL A 691 -6.10 39.51 -8.20
N THR A 692 -5.87 40.12 -9.37
CA THR A 692 -4.58 40.20 -10.02
C THR A 692 -3.71 41.20 -9.24
N LEU A 693 -2.60 40.74 -8.67
CA LEU A 693 -1.53 41.61 -8.17
C LEU A 693 -0.23 41.19 -8.85
N ALA A 694 -0.05 41.68 -10.07
CA ALA A 694 1.28 41.83 -10.68
C ALA A 694 1.45 43.31 -11.03
N SER A 695 2.57 43.88 -10.59
CA SER A 695 2.90 45.29 -10.83
C SER A 695 3.07 45.60 -12.32
N PRO A 696 2.70 46.80 -12.82
CA PRO A 696 2.86 47.14 -14.21
C PRO A 696 4.33 47.45 -14.54
N ASN A 697 4.88 46.77 -15.55
CA ASN A 697 6.20 47.05 -16.12
C ASN A 697 6.15 48.32 -17.00
N PRO A 698 6.92 49.37 -16.73
CA PRO A 698 6.90 50.58 -17.54
C PRO A 698 7.91 50.46 -18.67
N ASN A 699 7.46 50.00 -19.84
CA ASN A 699 8.00 50.39 -21.17
C ASN A 699 7.33 49.55 -22.26
N ARG A 700 6.22 50.08 -22.81
CA ARG A 700 5.69 49.64 -24.10
C ARG A 700 5.37 50.86 -24.93
N GLY A 701 6.30 51.22 -25.81
CA GLY A 701 6.09 52.17 -26.89
C GLY A 701 6.50 51.51 -28.21
N GLY A 702 5.52 51.37 -29.12
CA GLY A 702 5.73 51.27 -30.57
C GLY A 702 5.99 49.87 -31.17
N PRO A 703 5.37 49.54 -32.33
CA PRO A 703 5.63 48.32 -33.07
C PRO A 703 6.91 48.47 -33.92
N LEU A 704 7.89 47.58 -33.74
CA LEU A 704 9.10 47.55 -34.56
C LEU A 704 9.00 46.49 -35.66
N THR A 705 9.11 47.01 -36.88
CA THR A 705 9.22 46.32 -38.16
C THR A 705 10.48 45.45 -38.23
N ARG A 706 10.32 44.28 -38.85
CA ARG A 706 11.35 43.26 -39.07
C ARG A 706 12.34 43.76 -40.14
N HIS A 707 13.60 44.00 -39.77
CA HIS A 707 14.71 44.12 -40.73
C HIS A 707 15.52 42.83 -40.78
N ARG A 708 15.74 42.35 -42.01
CA ARG A 708 16.61 41.22 -42.37
C ARG A 708 18.04 41.76 -42.53
N GLY A 709 19.00 41.15 -41.88
CA GLY A 709 20.45 41.45 -41.95
C GLY A 709 21.27 40.16 -41.93
N PRO A 710 22.54 40.19 -42.37
CA PRO A 710 23.09 39.27 -43.37
C PRO A 710 23.79 38.02 -42.81
N GLU A 711 23.91 37.02 -43.68
CA GLU A 711 24.78 35.84 -43.55
C GLU A 711 26.20 36.23 -43.12
N ALA A 712 26.74 35.49 -42.14
CA ALA A 712 28.15 35.50 -41.81
C ALA A 712 28.62 34.04 -41.65
N GLU A 713 29.72 33.78 -42.34
CA GLU A 713 30.40 32.50 -42.57
C GLU A 713 30.82 31.80 -41.27
N GLY A 714 30.70 30.46 -41.24
CA GLY A 714 31.23 29.62 -40.18
C GLY A 714 32.71 29.29 -40.40
N PRO A 715 33.51 29.09 -39.33
CA PRO A 715 34.83 28.50 -39.47
C PRO A 715 34.79 26.98 -39.29
N HIS A 716 35.37 26.31 -40.30
CA HIS A 716 35.90 24.95 -40.26
C HIS A 716 36.76 24.68 -39.01
N LEU A 717 36.62 23.50 -38.42
CA LEU A 717 37.66 22.89 -37.59
C LEU A 717 37.89 21.44 -38.06
N ASP A 718 39.14 21.17 -38.42
CA ASP A 718 39.66 19.93 -38.98
C ASP A 718 39.79 18.79 -37.95
N ASP A 719 39.53 17.58 -38.45
CA ASP A 719 39.93 16.30 -37.87
C ASP A 719 41.45 16.15 -37.83
N HIS A 720 42.00 15.79 -36.67
CA HIS A 720 43.29 15.07 -36.61
C HIS A 720 43.34 14.09 -35.44
N LEU A 721 43.65 12.83 -35.79
CA LEU A 721 44.02 11.70 -34.96
C LEU A 721 45.08 12.01 -33.90
N GLN A 722 45.02 11.35 -32.72
CA GLN A 722 45.98 10.30 -32.32
C GLN A 722 45.79 9.74 -30.88
N GLN A 723 45.73 8.40 -30.84
CA GLN A 723 46.46 7.47 -29.96
C GLN A 723 46.15 7.38 -28.45
N THR A 724 45.56 6.25 -28.10
CA THR A 724 45.68 5.53 -26.83
C THR A 724 47.10 4.97 -26.61
N PRO A 725 47.57 4.86 -25.35
CA PRO A 725 48.63 3.92 -25.01
C PRO A 725 48.12 2.80 -24.10
N HIS A 726 48.24 1.57 -24.60
CA HIS A 726 48.40 0.37 -23.78
C HIS A 726 49.80 0.37 -23.15
N SER A 727 49.90 -0.01 -21.88
CA SER A 727 51.17 -0.39 -21.25
C SER A 727 50.90 -1.49 -20.23
N SER A 728 51.29 -2.71 -20.61
CA SER A 728 51.41 -3.90 -19.78
C SER A 728 52.68 -3.86 -18.90
N TYR A 729 52.55 -4.24 -17.64
CA TYR A 729 53.55 -4.85 -16.76
C TYR A 729 52.72 -5.56 -15.67
N GLY A 730 52.92 -6.80 -15.25
CA GLY A 730 53.87 -7.87 -15.51
C GLY A 730 53.50 -8.97 -14.51
#